data_AF-A0A9P6WPF7-F1
#
_entry.id   AF-A0A9P6WPF7-F1
#
_cell.length_a   1.000
_cell.length_b   1.000
_cell.length_c   1.000
_cell.angle_alpha   90.00
_cell.angle_beta   90.00
_cell.angle_gamma   90.00
#
_symmetry.space_group_name_H-M   'P 1'
#
loop_
_entity.id
_entity.type
_entity.pdbx_description
1 polymer ?
#
loop_
_entity_poly.entity_id
_entity_poly.type
_entity_poly.pdbx_seq_one_letter_code
_entity_poly.pdbx_strand_id
1 'polypeptide(L)'
;MSGYKLQENEIQFTLPSPNLNSKDFISCILCKPDKNSKYPDTLRAAILVHGIGGHKNTCYLSKLARKLSNEQGMYVIRMDFRNCGDSSKTGKVGRTLQNDIEDMNVAYSWLTNGGFENKKLFVDTLIGHSRGVVDVFNWQLHNQNKFVINLVGCAGRFIGSKLSDSIRKKHPNFEKDGGHFIKGFQDGEYRDVWVPLKETQSLSELNMITVKEITQDTDTLCVYGTKEQVIPLPDAARYANALGNRNTLVLIPDADHCYRGIVKIPESEWEKCDKPIIKSTGFIDYNVDVANLIADWTSPIKMNERFYEKTKNIHKYLPRWKNIDAGVFNFRDIGGYNTTDGKVVKYNFIYRSSDLSVVTSTGFNELHKLGVNKIFDLRLTKEINIKEINGKEKIDTVHLLSDKFDDPSENKILINLLKASFNWNYLSEVFIFILETIVPKYKDFFTYLANDTTNTPIVIYCNMGKDRTGVIVILLLLLCKVDPLIIAEEYALSQQGINNDINVASNQFIESINSLGDDILIQLDSDKPTKEWTLKQNGLSNLLHVDSKTALDTINVLNNQYGGVEEWLSTDLRDGNQSLPDPMSVDQKKEYFHKLIDIGFKEIEVSFPSASQTDFDFTRYAVENCPDDVTLQCLVQSREHLIRRTVDALKGAPTAVIHTYLATSDLFRDVVFGMSQQEAIEKAVETAKLVKSLTKDDPTLKDTKWIYQFSPECFSDTPPEFALEICEAVKKAWEPTVENPIIFNLPATVEVASPNVYADQVEYFCRNISEREKVVVSLHCHNDRGCGVAAIELGLMAGGDRVEGCLFGNGERTGNVDLVTLALNLYTDGVSPELDFSDIQSVIDVVERGNKIPIHERAPYGGSLVVCAFSGSHQDAIKKGFIQQEKRESQGDVRWMLPYLPLDPKDIGRSYEAVIRVNSQSGKGGAAWIVQRYLGLDLPRKMQISFSKVVQDKADSLGRELKSDEIVALLNETYNVDSGSVSELKIVDYKYDKKSDEITNVFAIIELNGEQYNISGTGNGPISSLLNAFGKFFKCELEVEEYSEHSVGTGSKTKAASYIRIDCNEKSQWGIGTHESITKSTVNSILSVVNNLLKNDVIKK
;
A
#
# COMPACT_ATOMS: atom_id res chain seq x y z
N MET A 1 35.82 -29.00 19.02
CA MET A 1 34.79 -28.61 18.03
C MET A 1 34.70 -29.60 16.86
N SER A 2 35.68 -30.48 16.64
CA SER A 2 35.50 -31.72 15.87
C SER A 2 34.46 -32.63 16.57
N GLY A 3 33.19 -32.55 16.17
CA GLY A 3 32.10 -33.31 16.80
C GLY A 3 30.77 -32.56 17.01
N TYR A 4 30.58 -31.36 16.45
CA TYR A 4 29.25 -30.76 16.44
C TYR A 4 28.33 -31.57 15.52
N LYS A 5 27.26 -32.15 16.08
CA LYS A 5 26.23 -32.86 15.34
C LYS A 5 25.01 -31.95 15.17
N LEU A 6 24.60 -31.75 13.92
CA LEU A 6 23.36 -31.05 13.60
C LEU A 6 22.18 -31.80 14.26
N GLN A 7 21.24 -31.04 14.84
CA GLN A 7 19.93 -31.58 15.23
C GLN A 7 19.01 -31.68 14.01
N GLU A 8 17.92 -32.43 14.14
CA GLU A 8 16.96 -32.67 13.05
C GLU A 8 16.33 -31.38 12.50
N ASN A 9 16.23 -30.34 13.34
CA ASN A 9 15.74 -29.02 12.98
C ASN A 9 16.85 -28.01 12.64
N GLU A 10 18.08 -28.47 12.39
CA GLU A 10 19.21 -27.64 11.97
C GLU A 10 19.61 -27.95 10.53
N ILE A 11 19.67 -26.92 9.69
CA ILE A 11 20.02 -27.03 8.27
C ILE A 11 21.29 -26.22 8.02
N GLN A 12 22.33 -26.87 7.52
CA GLN A 12 23.53 -26.18 7.07
C GLN A 12 23.39 -25.82 5.60
N PHE A 13 23.74 -24.57 5.26
CA PHE A 13 23.68 -24.04 3.92
C PHE A 13 24.72 -22.93 3.74
N THR A 14 24.86 -22.43 2.52
CA THR A 14 25.80 -21.36 2.20
C THR A 14 25.08 -20.23 1.48
N LEU A 15 25.43 -19.00 1.82
CA LEU A 15 24.98 -17.80 1.12
C LEU A 15 26.10 -17.23 0.25
N PRO A 16 25.80 -16.61 -0.89
CA PRO A 16 26.81 -15.98 -1.72
C PRO A 16 27.44 -14.79 -0.98
N SER A 17 28.76 -14.70 -0.95
CA SER A 17 29.42 -13.54 -0.36
C SER A 17 29.37 -12.34 -1.34
N PRO A 18 29.09 -11.11 -0.86
CA PRO A 18 29.08 -9.93 -1.72
C PRO A 18 30.51 -9.47 -2.07
N ASN A 19 31.06 -9.98 -3.19
CA ASN A 19 32.16 -9.43 -4.00
C ASN A 19 32.59 -10.43 -5.09
N LEU A 20 32.13 -10.20 -6.33
CA LEU A 20 32.73 -10.40 -7.66
C LEU A 20 33.50 -11.65 -8.13
N ASN A 21 33.89 -12.56 -7.26
CA ASN A 21 34.38 -13.87 -7.69
C ASN A 21 33.40 -14.92 -7.19
N SER A 22 32.80 -15.67 -8.12
CA SER A 22 31.73 -16.67 -7.93
C SER A 22 32.08 -17.88 -7.04
N LYS A 23 33.13 -17.78 -6.20
CA LYS A 23 33.64 -18.85 -5.35
C LYS A 23 33.60 -18.55 -3.85
N ASP A 24 33.33 -17.31 -3.45
CA ASP A 24 33.26 -16.92 -2.05
C ASP A 24 31.85 -17.07 -1.47
N PHE A 25 31.77 -17.63 -0.25
CA PHE A 25 30.50 -17.96 0.38
C PHE A 25 30.56 -17.78 1.90
N ILE A 26 29.39 -17.56 2.47
CA ILE A 26 29.12 -17.42 3.90
C ILE A 26 28.47 -18.72 4.36
N SER A 27 29.14 -19.45 5.26
CA SER A 27 28.61 -20.67 5.85
C SER A 27 27.59 -20.34 6.94
N CYS A 28 26.39 -20.88 6.80
CA CYS A 28 25.26 -20.65 7.70
C CYS A 28 24.71 -21.97 8.25
N ILE A 29 24.13 -21.89 9.45
CA ILE A 29 23.24 -22.93 10.00
C ILE A 29 21.93 -22.26 10.41
N LEU A 30 20.84 -22.68 9.80
CA LEU A 30 19.48 -22.32 10.19
C LEU A 30 18.96 -23.30 11.24
N CYS A 31 18.61 -22.81 12.43
CA CYS A 31 17.71 -23.51 13.35
C CYS A 31 16.28 -23.11 13.01
N LYS A 32 15.44 -24.08 12.62
CA LYS A 32 14.01 -23.86 12.39
C LYS A 32 13.17 -24.43 13.53
N PRO A 33 12.00 -23.85 13.83
CA PRO A 33 11.08 -24.40 14.83
C PRO A 33 10.78 -25.89 14.59
N ASP A 34 10.75 -26.68 15.66
CA ASP A 34 10.36 -28.08 15.58
C ASP A 34 8.83 -28.17 15.44
N LYS A 35 8.36 -28.92 14.43
CA LYS A 35 6.92 -29.15 14.18
C LYS A 35 6.23 -29.83 15.37
N ASN A 36 6.98 -30.56 16.20
CA ASN A 36 6.49 -31.22 17.40
C ASN A 36 6.67 -30.40 18.69
N SER A 37 7.20 -29.16 18.60
CA SER A 37 7.36 -28.29 19.76
C SER A 37 6.01 -27.82 20.31
N LYS A 38 5.97 -27.56 21.62
CA LYS A 38 4.85 -26.84 22.27
C LYS A 38 4.76 -25.37 21.82
N TYR A 39 5.84 -24.83 21.23
CA TYR A 39 5.91 -23.47 20.74
C TYR A 39 5.79 -23.51 19.21
N PRO A 40 4.68 -22.97 18.67
CA PRO A 40 4.42 -22.99 17.24
C PRO A 40 5.40 -22.08 16.51
N ASP A 41 5.54 -22.34 15.23
CA ASP A 41 6.31 -21.54 14.30
C ASP A 41 5.80 -20.09 14.22
N THR A 42 6.71 -19.12 14.12
CA THR A 42 6.43 -17.68 14.04
C THR A 42 7.06 -17.06 12.80
N LEU A 43 6.75 -15.80 12.51
CA LEU A 43 7.44 -15.02 11.47
C LEU A 43 8.69 -14.29 11.99
N ARG A 44 9.12 -14.55 13.23
CA ARG A 44 10.28 -13.87 13.84
C ARG A 44 11.57 -14.59 13.49
N ALA A 45 12.62 -13.84 13.23
CA ALA A 45 13.95 -14.35 12.94
C ALA A 45 15.07 -13.64 13.70
N ALA A 46 16.18 -14.35 13.93
CA ALA A 46 17.37 -13.82 14.57
C ALA A 46 18.66 -14.22 13.83
N ILE A 47 19.66 -13.33 13.85
CA ILE A 47 20.99 -13.56 13.27
C ILE A 47 22.05 -13.49 14.38
N LEU A 48 22.86 -14.55 14.48
CA LEU A 48 23.89 -14.74 15.49
C LEU A 48 25.28 -14.77 14.86
N VAL A 49 26.17 -13.90 15.33
CA VAL A 49 27.55 -13.75 14.83
C VAL A 49 28.58 -13.64 15.95
N HIS A 50 29.80 -14.14 15.71
CA HIS A 50 30.92 -14.06 16.67
C HIS A 50 32.09 -13.18 16.17
N GLY A 51 32.25 -12.98 14.86
CA GLY A 51 33.44 -12.32 14.31
C GLY A 51 34.66 -13.24 14.21
N ILE A 52 35.89 -12.71 14.35
CA ILE A 52 37.13 -13.44 14.03
C ILE A 52 37.61 -14.35 15.18
N GLY A 53 38.08 -15.55 14.84
CA GLY A 53 38.68 -16.50 15.79
C GLY A 53 37.71 -17.45 16.50
N GLY A 54 36.40 -17.26 16.34
CA GLY A 54 35.35 -18.15 16.84
C GLY A 54 34.52 -18.75 15.70
N HIS A 55 34.06 -19.99 15.87
CA HIS A 55 33.15 -20.66 14.95
C HIS A 55 31.69 -20.31 15.30
N LYS A 56 30.78 -20.29 14.32
CA LYS A 56 29.32 -20.07 14.49
C LYS A 56 28.61 -20.94 15.55
N ASN A 57 29.24 -22.02 16.02
CA ASN A 57 28.74 -22.87 17.12
C ASN A 57 29.44 -22.68 18.48
N THR A 58 30.39 -21.76 18.60
CA THR A 58 31.15 -21.55 19.84
C THR A 58 30.32 -20.85 20.92
N CYS A 59 30.85 -20.89 22.15
CA CYS A 59 30.26 -20.25 23.33
C CYS A 59 28.78 -20.67 23.51
N TYR A 60 27.89 -19.69 23.62
CA TYR A 60 26.46 -19.89 23.86
C TYR A 60 25.63 -19.92 22.58
N LEU A 61 26.20 -19.57 21.41
CA LEU A 61 25.44 -19.31 20.18
C LEU A 61 24.61 -20.52 19.73
N SER A 62 25.18 -21.72 19.78
CA SER A 62 24.45 -22.94 19.41
C SER A 62 23.34 -23.32 20.41
N LYS A 63 23.61 -23.13 21.70
CA LYS A 63 22.62 -23.37 22.77
C LYS A 63 21.47 -22.38 22.65
N LEU A 64 21.79 -21.11 22.38
CA LEU A 64 20.81 -20.04 22.20
C LEU A 64 19.96 -20.25 20.95
N ALA A 65 20.55 -20.55 19.79
CA ALA A 65 19.80 -20.75 18.56
C ALA A 65 18.75 -21.87 18.70
N ARG A 66 19.14 -22.99 19.32
CA ARG A 66 18.23 -24.10 19.63
C ARG A 66 17.15 -23.67 20.62
N LYS A 67 17.50 -22.88 21.64
CA LYS A 67 16.55 -22.40 22.64
C LYS A 67 15.50 -21.46 22.03
N LEU A 68 15.93 -20.43 21.29
CA LEU A 68 15.03 -19.51 20.59
C LEU A 68 14.11 -20.24 19.59
N SER A 69 14.67 -21.17 18.84
CA SER A 69 13.91 -21.98 17.89
C SER A 69 12.89 -22.90 18.56
N ASN A 70 13.27 -23.58 19.66
CA ASN A 70 12.42 -24.58 20.29
C ASN A 70 11.42 -23.95 21.28
N GLU A 71 11.78 -22.85 21.94
CA GLU A 71 10.99 -22.25 23.01
C GLU A 71 10.29 -20.94 22.60
N GLN A 72 10.60 -20.38 21.43
CA GLN A 72 9.98 -19.13 20.95
C GLN A 72 9.54 -19.20 19.48
N GLY A 73 9.71 -20.35 18.82
CA GLY A 73 9.29 -20.52 17.43
C GLY A 73 10.02 -19.60 16.44
N MET A 74 11.24 -19.14 16.77
CA MET A 74 12.04 -18.27 15.90
C MET A 74 12.87 -19.06 14.89
N TYR A 75 13.06 -18.48 13.70
CA TYR A 75 14.10 -18.92 12.77
C TYR A 75 15.43 -18.27 13.12
N VAL A 76 16.46 -19.07 13.37
CA VAL A 76 17.74 -18.52 13.84
C VAL A 76 18.87 -18.92 12.92
N ILE A 77 19.48 -17.93 12.28
CA ILE A 77 20.71 -18.12 11.52
C ILE A 77 21.91 -17.91 12.44
N ARG A 78 22.81 -18.88 12.45
CA ARG A 78 24.19 -18.68 12.89
C ARG A 78 25.07 -18.69 11.65
N MET A 79 25.91 -17.66 11.49
CA MET A 79 26.77 -17.54 10.32
C MET A 79 28.23 -17.30 10.71
N ASP A 80 29.12 -17.80 9.87
CA ASP A 80 30.51 -17.38 9.84
C ASP A 80 30.66 -16.32 8.74
N PHE A 81 31.29 -15.18 9.05
CA PHE A 81 31.71 -14.23 8.01
C PHE A 81 32.62 -14.90 6.98
N ARG A 82 32.74 -14.32 5.78
CA ARG A 82 33.75 -14.76 4.81
C ARG A 82 35.13 -14.82 5.48
N ASN A 83 36.00 -15.74 5.07
CA ASN A 83 37.31 -16.00 5.68
C ASN A 83 37.32 -16.48 7.14
N CYS A 84 36.16 -16.83 7.73
CA CYS A 84 36.06 -17.35 9.09
C CYS A 84 35.32 -18.70 9.12
N GLY A 85 35.64 -19.53 10.12
CA GLY A 85 34.94 -20.80 10.34
C GLY A 85 34.94 -21.69 9.10
N ASP A 86 33.74 -22.06 8.64
CA ASP A 86 33.58 -22.90 7.45
C ASP A 86 33.25 -22.10 6.17
N SER A 87 33.31 -20.76 6.22
CA SER A 87 33.14 -19.89 5.05
C SER A 87 34.38 -19.88 4.16
N SER A 88 34.26 -19.35 2.93
CA SER A 88 35.36 -19.34 1.96
C SER A 88 36.60 -18.61 2.47
N LYS A 89 37.80 -19.07 2.11
CA LYS A 89 39.07 -18.46 2.57
C LYS A 89 39.57 -17.40 1.61
N THR A 90 39.83 -16.21 2.13
CA THR A 90 40.40 -15.09 1.36
C THR A 90 41.84 -14.84 1.82
N GLY A 91 42.84 -15.24 1.02
CA GLY A 91 44.25 -15.33 1.40
C GLY A 91 44.87 -14.12 2.15
N LYS A 92 45.65 -13.28 1.48
CA LYS A 92 46.31 -12.11 2.12
C LYS A 92 45.42 -10.87 2.24
N VAL A 93 44.19 -10.93 1.71
CA VAL A 93 43.29 -9.79 1.59
C VAL A 93 42.52 -9.52 2.90
N GLY A 94 42.20 -10.58 3.67
CA GLY A 94 41.47 -10.48 4.94
C GLY A 94 40.04 -9.97 4.75
N ARG A 95 39.38 -9.57 5.85
CA ARG A 95 38.05 -8.92 5.80
C ARG A 95 37.98 -7.68 6.68
N THR A 96 37.26 -6.67 6.21
CA THR A 96 37.03 -5.43 6.95
C THR A 96 35.63 -5.40 7.57
N LEU A 97 35.38 -4.46 8.49
CA LEU A 97 34.03 -4.22 9.02
C LEU A 97 32.99 -3.98 7.93
N GLN A 98 33.38 -3.31 6.84
CA GLN A 98 32.49 -3.12 5.70
C GLN A 98 32.06 -4.46 5.10
N ASN A 99 32.99 -5.42 4.97
CA ASN A 99 32.66 -6.75 4.47
C ASN A 99 31.77 -7.54 5.43
N ASP A 100 31.92 -7.29 6.73
CA ASP A 100 31.08 -7.89 7.77
C ASP A 100 29.64 -7.37 7.66
N ILE A 101 29.45 -6.07 7.43
CA ILE A 101 28.14 -5.45 7.18
C ILE A 101 27.50 -6.02 5.92
N GLU A 102 28.26 -6.14 4.83
CA GLU A 102 27.76 -6.72 3.57
C GLU A 102 27.33 -8.19 3.76
N ASP A 103 28.14 -9.00 4.47
CA ASP A 103 27.82 -10.41 4.75
C ASP A 103 26.53 -10.53 5.58
N MET A 104 26.35 -9.66 6.58
CA MET A 104 25.11 -9.60 7.36
C MET A 104 23.91 -9.17 6.52
N ASN A 105 24.09 -8.23 5.58
CA ASN A 105 23.04 -7.82 4.66
C ASN A 105 22.53 -8.97 3.79
N VAL A 106 23.42 -9.87 3.37
CA VAL A 106 23.00 -11.08 2.63
C VAL A 106 22.15 -11.99 3.52
N ALA A 107 22.57 -12.26 4.76
CA ALA A 107 21.79 -13.09 5.67
C ALA A 107 20.43 -12.47 6.04
N TYR A 108 20.40 -11.15 6.28
CA TYR A 108 19.17 -10.41 6.53
C TYR A 108 18.22 -10.50 5.34
N SER A 109 18.71 -10.16 4.14
CA SER A 109 17.86 -10.10 2.94
C SER A 109 17.37 -11.49 2.54
N TRP A 110 18.17 -12.53 2.75
CA TRP A 110 17.73 -13.91 2.54
C TRP A 110 16.55 -14.28 3.46
N LEU A 111 16.55 -13.87 4.73
CA LEU A 111 15.42 -14.12 5.64
C LEU A 111 14.17 -13.30 5.25
N THR A 112 14.34 -12.04 4.87
CA THR A 112 13.20 -11.16 4.57
C THR A 112 12.56 -11.42 3.20
N ASN A 113 13.34 -11.92 2.23
CA ASN A 113 12.90 -12.10 0.84
C ASN A 113 12.43 -13.53 0.55
N GLY A 114 12.06 -14.31 1.57
CA GLY A 114 11.49 -15.65 1.39
C GLY A 114 12.52 -16.78 1.34
N GLY A 115 13.79 -16.54 1.64
CA GLY A 115 14.89 -17.46 1.35
C GLY A 115 14.78 -18.89 1.92
N PHE A 116 13.95 -19.12 2.94
CA PHE A 116 13.60 -20.46 3.41
C PHE A 116 12.16 -20.81 3.04
N GLU A 117 11.96 -21.76 2.11
CA GLU A 117 10.63 -22.24 1.68
C GLU A 117 9.67 -21.11 1.23
N ASN A 118 10.19 -20.03 0.62
CA ASN A 118 9.46 -18.82 0.22
C ASN A 118 8.79 -18.07 1.39
N LYS A 119 9.23 -18.33 2.64
CA LYS A 119 8.67 -17.71 3.84
C LYS A 119 9.38 -16.38 4.14
N LYS A 120 8.67 -15.26 3.94
CA LYS A 120 9.15 -13.91 4.31
C LYS A 120 9.12 -13.76 5.83
N LEU A 121 10.28 -13.49 6.45
CA LEU A 121 10.42 -13.39 7.91
C LEU A 121 10.81 -11.97 8.35
N PHE A 122 10.42 -11.60 9.56
CA PHE A 122 10.83 -10.36 10.21
C PHE A 122 12.06 -10.62 11.09
N VAL A 123 13.21 -10.06 10.70
CA VAL A 123 14.44 -10.14 11.51
C VAL A 123 14.33 -9.14 12.65
N ASP A 124 13.96 -9.60 13.84
CA ASP A 124 13.73 -8.72 14.98
C ASP A 124 14.96 -8.60 15.90
N THR A 125 15.90 -9.53 15.80
CA THR A 125 17.01 -9.66 16.75
C THR A 125 18.35 -9.94 16.06
N LEU A 126 19.35 -9.10 16.35
CA LEU A 126 20.75 -9.33 15.97
C LEU A 126 21.61 -9.54 17.22
N ILE A 127 22.46 -10.56 17.18
CA ILE A 127 23.26 -10.99 18.34
C ILE A 127 24.73 -11.11 17.94
N GLY A 128 25.56 -10.27 18.55
CA GLY A 128 27.00 -10.26 18.38
C GLY A 128 27.72 -10.80 19.62
N HIS A 129 28.81 -11.54 19.41
CA HIS A 129 29.76 -11.89 20.46
C HIS A 129 31.16 -11.38 20.12
N SER A 130 31.92 -10.88 21.10
CA SER A 130 33.29 -10.37 20.89
C SER A 130 33.35 -9.34 19.75
N ARG A 131 34.12 -9.57 18.69
CA ARG A 131 34.13 -8.72 17.48
C ARG A 131 32.74 -8.62 16.84
N GLY A 132 31.96 -9.70 16.86
CA GLY A 132 30.58 -9.71 16.35
C GLY A 132 29.69 -8.61 16.94
N VAL A 133 29.98 -8.12 18.16
CA VAL A 133 29.27 -6.97 18.72
C VAL A 133 29.50 -5.71 17.90
N VAL A 134 30.73 -5.46 17.47
CA VAL A 134 31.05 -4.32 16.61
C VAL A 134 30.31 -4.45 15.27
N ASP A 135 30.28 -5.66 14.73
CA ASP A 135 29.65 -5.97 13.44
C ASP A 135 28.13 -5.68 13.49
N VAL A 136 27.39 -6.21 14.48
CA VAL A 136 25.93 -6.03 14.56
C VAL A 136 25.51 -4.57 14.84
N PHE A 137 26.25 -3.84 15.68
CA PHE A 137 25.93 -2.45 15.99
C PHE A 137 26.24 -1.53 14.82
N ASN A 138 27.35 -1.76 14.10
CA ASN A 138 27.63 -0.99 12.88
C ASN A 138 26.66 -1.31 11.76
N TRP A 139 26.24 -2.57 11.61
CA TRP A 139 25.23 -2.94 10.64
C TRP A 139 23.96 -2.10 10.81
N GLN A 140 23.47 -1.93 12.04
CA GLN A 140 22.28 -1.10 12.29
C GLN A 140 22.50 0.38 11.95
N LEU A 141 23.68 0.91 12.23
CA LEU A 141 24.02 2.31 11.91
C LEU A 141 24.04 2.59 10.40
N HIS A 142 24.43 1.61 9.58
CA HIS A 142 24.54 1.74 8.13
C HIS A 142 23.26 1.37 7.37
N ASN A 143 22.33 0.65 8.00
CA ASN A 143 21.07 0.21 7.39
C ASN A 143 19.87 0.83 8.11
N GLN A 144 19.77 2.16 8.14
CA GLN A 144 18.70 2.85 8.89
C GLN A 144 17.30 2.59 8.32
N ASN A 145 17.20 2.17 7.06
CA ASN A 145 15.97 1.73 6.42
C ASN A 145 15.58 0.28 6.78
N LYS A 146 16.46 -0.49 7.43
CA LYS A 146 16.18 -1.84 7.92
C LYS A 146 16.09 -1.81 9.43
N PHE A 147 14.88 -1.98 9.96
CA PHE A 147 14.63 -1.89 11.39
C PHE A 147 14.79 -3.26 12.08
N VAL A 148 15.52 -3.27 13.19
CA VAL A 148 15.49 -4.38 14.15
C VAL A 148 15.19 -3.83 15.55
N ILE A 149 14.34 -4.52 16.28
CA ILE A 149 13.88 -4.06 17.59
C ILE A 149 14.85 -4.45 18.71
N ASN A 150 15.66 -5.50 18.52
CA ASN A 150 16.59 -6.02 19.54
C ASN A 150 18.04 -6.11 19.03
N LEU A 151 18.98 -5.49 19.74
CA LEU A 151 20.42 -5.68 19.55
C LEU A 151 21.09 -6.24 20.80
N VAL A 152 21.77 -7.39 20.67
CA VAL A 152 22.45 -8.05 21.79
C VAL A 152 23.96 -8.06 21.56
N GLY A 153 24.70 -7.41 22.46
CA GLY A 153 26.15 -7.34 22.48
C GLY A 153 26.78 -8.14 23.62
N CYS A 154 27.43 -9.26 23.32
CA CYS A 154 28.14 -10.07 24.30
C CYS A 154 29.65 -9.84 24.24
N ALA A 155 30.25 -9.29 25.30
CA ALA A 155 31.69 -9.07 25.42
C ALA A 155 32.32 -8.25 24.27
N GLY A 156 31.69 -7.14 23.87
CA GLY A 156 32.16 -6.29 22.78
C GLY A 156 33.24 -5.26 23.16
N ARG A 157 34.08 -4.87 22.21
CA ARG A 157 34.97 -3.70 22.38
C ARG A 157 34.24 -2.41 22.05
N PHE A 158 34.52 -1.35 22.79
CA PHE A 158 34.00 0.00 22.52
C PHE A 158 35.07 0.90 21.88
N ILE A 159 36.32 0.78 22.34
CA ILE A 159 37.46 1.53 21.80
C ILE A 159 38.40 0.58 21.05
N GLY A 160 38.45 0.76 19.73
CA GLY A 160 39.26 -0.02 18.80
C GLY A 160 40.76 0.18 18.98
N SER A 161 41.22 1.41 19.24
CA SER A 161 42.65 1.76 19.25
C SER A 161 43.49 0.95 20.24
N LYS A 162 42.90 0.47 21.33
CA LYS A 162 43.56 -0.41 22.31
C LYS A 162 43.81 -1.84 21.80
N LEU A 163 43.15 -2.24 20.71
CA LEU A 163 43.37 -3.53 20.06
C LEU A 163 44.79 -3.59 19.48
N SER A 164 45.25 -2.53 18.81
CA SER A 164 46.60 -2.48 18.24
C SER A 164 47.66 -2.64 19.33
N ASP A 165 47.46 -2.03 20.50
CA ASP A 165 48.37 -2.20 21.65
C ASP A 165 48.42 -3.64 22.15
N SER A 166 47.26 -4.32 22.20
CA SER A 166 47.19 -5.72 22.59
C SER A 166 47.86 -6.64 21.57
N ILE A 167 47.74 -6.33 20.28
CA ILE A 167 48.38 -7.10 19.20
C ILE A 167 49.88 -6.85 19.22
N ARG A 168 50.34 -5.60 19.33
CA ARG A 168 51.77 -5.23 19.39
C ARG A 168 52.49 -5.91 20.55
N LYS A 169 51.82 -6.12 21.70
CA LYS A 169 52.38 -6.90 22.82
C LYS A 169 52.66 -8.36 22.47
N LYS A 170 51.85 -9.00 21.61
CA LYS A 170 52.01 -10.40 21.20
C LYS A 170 52.81 -10.56 19.91
N HIS A 171 52.74 -9.56 19.03
CA HIS A 171 53.33 -9.53 17.70
C HIS A 171 53.98 -8.16 17.45
N PRO A 172 55.20 -7.90 17.97
CA PRO A 172 55.80 -6.55 17.95
C PRO A 172 56.07 -5.96 16.57
N ASN A 173 56.18 -6.81 15.54
CA ASN A 173 56.51 -6.40 14.16
C ASN A 173 55.29 -6.46 13.22
N PHE A 174 54.06 -6.67 13.71
CA PHE A 174 52.92 -6.97 12.84
C PHE A 174 52.61 -5.85 11.82
N GLU A 175 52.87 -4.58 12.13
CA GLU A 175 52.72 -3.50 11.15
C GLU A 175 53.74 -3.61 10.02
N LYS A 176 54.99 -3.99 10.34
CA LYS A 176 56.07 -4.19 9.37
C LYS A 176 55.85 -5.46 8.55
N ASP A 177 55.32 -6.51 9.16
CA ASP A 177 55.04 -7.80 8.53
C ASP A 177 53.75 -7.79 7.69
N GLY A 178 52.98 -6.67 7.74
CA GLY A 178 51.74 -6.49 6.99
C GLY A 178 50.54 -7.27 7.58
N GLY A 179 50.63 -7.75 8.82
CA GLY A 179 49.62 -8.55 9.51
C GLY A 179 50.21 -9.42 10.62
N HIS A 180 49.39 -10.30 11.20
CA HIS A 180 49.80 -11.26 12.22
C HIS A 180 49.03 -12.57 12.11
N PHE A 181 49.55 -13.64 12.72
CA PHE A 181 48.83 -14.91 12.84
C PHE A 181 48.05 -14.99 14.15
N ILE A 182 46.82 -15.52 14.08
CA ILE A 182 46.03 -15.91 15.23
C ILE A 182 45.72 -17.41 15.18
N LYS A 183 45.40 -18.02 16.34
CA LYS A 183 44.77 -19.35 16.35
C LYS A 183 43.28 -19.20 16.08
N GLY A 184 42.84 -19.50 14.85
CA GLY A 184 41.45 -19.44 14.41
C GLY A 184 40.90 -20.81 14.07
N PHE A 185 39.58 -20.99 14.20
CA PHE A 185 38.90 -22.20 13.74
C PHE A 185 38.54 -22.04 12.26
N GLN A 186 39.08 -22.91 11.40
CA GLN A 186 38.83 -22.94 9.95
C GLN A 186 38.79 -24.38 9.44
N ASP A 187 37.84 -24.70 8.55
CA ASP A 187 37.61 -26.04 7.98
C ASP A 187 37.52 -27.16 9.05
N GLY A 188 36.77 -26.93 10.12
CA GLY A 188 36.61 -27.93 11.18
C GLY A 188 37.78 -28.09 12.17
N GLU A 189 38.88 -27.34 12.04
CA GLU A 189 40.06 -27.44 12.92
C GLU A 189 40.64 -26.08 13.34
N TYR A 190 41.36 -26.04 14.48
CA TYR A 190 42.11 -24.84 14.90
C TYR A 190 43.46 -24.78 14.18
N ARG A 191 43.72 -23.69 13.45
CA ARG A 191 44.95 -23.48 12.66
C ARG A 191 45.47 -22.06 12.83
N ASP A 192 46.70 -21.81 12.40
CA ASP A 192 47.24 -20.44 12.31
C ASP A 192 46.60 -19.73 11.12
N VAL A 193 45.82 -18.69 11.40
CA VAL A 193 45.10 -17.89 10.42
C VAL A 193 45.77 -16.53 10.32
N TRP A 194 46.12 -16.14 9.09
CA TRP A 194 46.71 -14.83 8.81
C TRP A 194 45.64 -13.74 8.88
N VAL A 195 45.88 -12.72 9.69
CA VAL A 195 45.07 -11.51 9.83
C VAL A 195 45.86 -10.34 9.26
N PRO A 196 45.49 -9.84 8.07
CA PRO A 196 46.19 -8.72 7.45
C PRO A 196 46.11 -7.43 8.28
N LEU A 197 47.09 -6.55 8.06
CA LEU A 197 47.13 -5.25 8.74
C LEU A 197 45.85 -4.44 8.48
N LYS A 198 45.34 -4.45 7.24
CA LYS A 198 44.11 -3.73 6.85
C LYS A 198 42.88 -4.15 7.67
N GLU A 199 42.73 -5.44 7.91
CA GLU A 199 41.66 -5.98 8.76
C GLU A 199 41.80 -5.49 10.21
N THR A 200 43.02 -5.52 10.74
CA THR A 200 43.30 -4.99 12.09
C THR A 200 43.05 -3.48 12.18
N GLN A 201 43.45 -2.72 11.16
CA GLN A 201 43.24 -1.27 11.07
C GLN A 201 41.76 -0.92 11.05
N SER A 202 40.95 -1.66 10.29
CA SER A 202 39.50 -1.45 10.22
C SER A 202 38.81 -1.51 11.59
N LEU A 203 39.32 -2.32 12.52
CA LEU A 203 38.87 -2.39 13.90
C LEU A 203 39.55 -1.38 14.83
N SER A 204 40.78 -0.97 14.51
CA SER A 204 41.59 -0.12 15.39
C SER A 204 41.20 1.35 15.31
N GLU A 205 40.64 1.79 14.19
CA GLU A 205 40.11 3.14 13.97
C GLU A 205 38.74 3.36 14.62
N LEU A 206 38.13 2.27 15.10
CA LEU A 206 36.77 2.26 15.60
C LEU A 206 36.61 2.95 16.96
N ASN A 207 35.59 3.80 17.07
CA ASN A 207 35.04 4.30 18.34
C ASN A 207 33.52 4.16 18.32
N MET A 208 32.99 3.27 19.17
CA MET A 208 31.55 2.94 19.18
C MET A 208 30.68 3.99 19.88
N ILE A 209 31.13 5.23 20.01
CA ILE A 209 30.30 6.32 20.51
C ILE A 209 29.11 6.64 19.60
N THR A 210 29.21 6.31 18.31
CA THR A 210 28.15 6.47 17.30
C THR A 210 26.92 5.62 17.58
N VAL A 211 27.00 4.57 18.39
CA VAL A 211 25.83 3.75 18.76
C VAL A 211 24.71 4.55 19.44
N LYS A 212 25.03 5.76 19.96
CA LYS A 212 24.03 6.72 20.45
C LYS A 212 23.02 7.15 19.37
N GLU A 213 23.38 7.02 18.08
CA GLU A 213 22.61 7.42 16.91
C GLU A 213 21.66 6.32 16.43
N ILE A 214 21.78 5.08 16.94
CA ILE A 214 20.78 4.02 16.68
C ILE A 214 19.42 4.52 17.17
N THR A 215 18.36 4.35 16.37
CA THR A 215 17.00 4.81 16.70
C THR A 215 16.55 4.40 18.09
N GLN A 216 15.90 5.32 18.82
CA GLN A 216 15.42 5.08 20.20
C GLN A 216 14.44 3.91 20.32
N ASP A 217 13.88 3.47 19.19
CA ASP A 217 12.95 2.35 19.12
C ASP A 217 13.63 0.98 19.30
N THR A 218 14.95 0.88 19.08
CA THR A 218 15.74 -0.34 19.29
C THR A 218 16.18 -0.49 20.75
N ASP A 219 15.87 -1.63 21.36
CA ASP A 219 16.33 -2.03 22.68
C ASP A 219 17.67 -2.77 22.60
N THR A 220 18.53 -2.59 23.60
CA THR A 220 19.87 -3.22 23.60
C THR A 220 20.17 -4.00 24.87
N LEU A 221 20.85 -5.14 24.74
CA LEU A 221 21.36 -5.94 25.84
C LEU A 221 22.89 -6.08 25.71
N CYS A 222 23.61 -5.63 26.73
CA CYS A 222 25.05 -5.85 26.87
C CYS A 222 25.32 -6.90 27.94
N VAL A 223 26.08 -7.96 27.62
CA VAL A 223 26.46 -9.02 28.58
C VAL A 223 27.97 -9.15 28.65
N TYR A 224 28.55 -9.17 29.85
CA TYR A 224 30.01 -9.26 30.07
C TYR A 224 30.35 -10.15 31.27
N GLY A 225 31.47 -10.87 31.21
CA GLY A 225 32.04 -11.56 32.38
C GLY A 225 32.84 -10.60 33.28
N THR A 226 32.80 -10.79 34.60
CA THR A 226 33.52 -9.89 35.54
C THR A 226 35.02 -10.18 35.65
N LYS A 227 35.49 -11.34 35.18
CA LYS A 227 36.91 -11.75 35.22
C LYS A 227 37.52 -11.76 33.83
N GLU A 228 37.13 -10.77 33.03
CA GLU A 228 37.53 -10.71 31.65
C GLU A 228 38.97 -10.22 31.46
N GLN A 229 39.72 -10.87 30.57
CA GLN A 229 41.15 -10.59 30.32
C GLN A 229 41.48 -10.14 28.89
N VAL A 230 40.59 -10.33 27.92
CA VAL A 230 40.78 -9.96 26.51
C VAL A 230 40.13 -8.61 26.19
N ILE A 231 38.87 -8.43 26.57
CA ILE A 231 38.03 -7.27 26.33
C ILE A 231 38.05 -6.39 27.60
N PRO A 232 38.43 -5.10 27.51
CA PRO A 232 38.46 -4.25 28.69
C PRO A 232 37.06 -4.14 29.32
N LEU A 233 36.90 -4.56 30.58
CA LEU A 233 35.62 -4.44 31.30
C LEU A 233 35.02 -3.01 31.30
N PRO A 234 35.82 -1.91 31.30
CA PRO A 234 35.28 -0.56 31.12
C PRO A 234 34.49 -0.32 29.82
N ASP A 235 34.67 -1.15 28.78
CA ASP A 235 33.89 -1.04 27.55
C ASP A 235 32.41 -1.37 27.77
N ALA A 236 32.09 -2.24 28.73
CA ALA A 236 30.71 -2.52 29.14
C ALA A 236 29.99 -1.25 29.62
N ALA A 237 30.66 -0.46 30.47
CA ALA A 237 30.12 0.81 30.95
C ALA A 237 30.02 1.86 29.84
N ARG A 238 30.92 1.85 28.86
CA ARG A 238 30.88 2.79 27.72
C ARG A 238 29.70 2.54 26.81
N TYR A 239 29.42 1.28 26.47
CA TYR A 239 28.21 0.92 25.73
C TYR A 239 26.95 1.33 26.51
N ALA A 240 26.88 0.97 27.80
CA ALA A 240 25.75 1.35 28.64
C ALA A 240 25.53 2.87 28.68
N ASN A 241 26.60 3.66 28.80
CA ASN A 241 26.51 5.12 28.83
C ASN A 241 26.11 5.72 27.46
N ALA A 242 26.62 5.17 26.35
CA ALA A 242 26.33 5.68 25.00
C ALA A 242 24.89 5.35 24.56
N LEU A 243 24.40 4.16 24.90
CA LEU A 243 23.06 3.68 24.55
C LEU A 243 21.98 4.21 25.51
N GLY A 244 22.37 4.62 26.71
CA GLY A 244 21.50 5.28 27.69
C GLY A 244 20.48 4.33 28.31
N ASN A 245 19.26 4.83 28.51
CA ASN A 245 18.14 4.10 29.14
C ASN A 245 17.63 2.90 28.30
N ARG A 246 18.08 2.76 27.06
CA ARG A 246 17.71 1.68 26.14
C ARG A 246 18.50 0.39 26.37
N ASN A 247 19.56 0.47 27.16
CA ASN A 247 20.48 -0.64 27.37
C ASN A 247 20.28 -1.32 28.71
N THR A 248 20.09 -2.64 28.67
CA THR A 248 20.28 -3.52 29.84
C THR A 248 21.73 -3.99 29.88
N LEU A 249 22.47 -3.73 30.97
CA LEU A 249 23.82 -4.28 31.18
C LEU A 249 23.78 -5.40 32.22
N VAL A 250 24.25 -6.59 31.84
CA VAL A 250 24.36 -7.76 32.72
C VAL A 250 25.82 -8.18 32.87
N LEU A 251 26.26 -8.36 34.11
CA LEU A 251 27.58 -8.87 34.44
C LEU A 251 27.48 -10.29 34.99
N ILE A 252 28.17 -11.25 34.36
CA ILE A 252 28.26 -12.64 34.80
C ILE A 252 29.44 -12.79 35.74
N PRO A 253 29.22 -13.06 37.05
CA PRO A 253 30.31 -13.19 38.02
C PRO A 253 31.27 -14.34 37.65
N ASP A 254 32.56 -14.10 37.82
CA ASP A 254 33.65 -15.08 37.67
C ASP A 254 33.82 -15.69 36.28
N ALA A 255 33.11 -15.16 35.29
CA ALA A 255 33.21 -15.53 33.90
C ALA A 255 34.24 -14.68 33.14
N ASP A 256 34.90 -15.30 32.17
CA ASP A 256 35.63 -14.61 31.09
C ASP A 256 34.69 -14.21 29.92
N HIS A 257 35.24 -13.66 28.84
CA HIS A 257 34.47 -13.28 27.63
C HIS A 257 33.90 -14.47 26.91
N CYS A 258 34.49 -15.66 27.01
CA CYS A 258 33.93 -16.91 26.48
C CYS A 258 32.87 -17.52 27.41
N TYR A 259 32.53 -16.81 28.49
CA TYR A 259 31.61 -17.23 29.55
C TYR A 259 32.01 -18.55 30.20
N ARG A 260 33.30 -18.69 30.50
CA ARG A 260 33.87 -19.81 31.26
C ARG A 260 34.41 -19.31 32.60
N GLY A 261 34.32 -20.14 33.62
CA GLY A 261 34.94 -19.86 34.91
C GLY A 261 36.46 -19.81 34.80
N ILE A 262 37.09 -18.96 35.60
CA ILE A 262 38.57 -18.86 35.67
C ILE A 262 39.21 -19.81 36.69
N VAL A 263 38.40 -20.42 37.56
CA VAL A 263 38.85 -21.35 38.60
C VAL A 263 38.56 -22.78 38.15
N LYS A 264 39.59 -23.62 38.14
CA LYS A 264 39.46 -25.05 37.82
C LYS A 264 38.91 -25.79 39.03
N ILE A 265 37.79 -26.49 38.86
CA ILE A 265 37.16 -27.32 39.88
C ILE A 265 37.77 -28.73 39.84
N PRO A 266 38.23 -29.28 40.98
CA PRO A 266 38.72 -30.66 41.05
C PRO A 266 37.64 -31.66 40.63
N GLU A 267 38.01 -32.74 39.94
CA GLU A 267 37.07 -33.77 39.46
C GLU A 267 36.24 -34.39 40.59
N SER A 268 36.83 -34.56 41.77
CA SER A 268 36.15 -35.03 42.99
C SER A 268 35.02 -34.12 43.48
N GLU A 269 34.93 -32.90 42.98
CA GLU A 269 33.95 -31.90 43.37
C GLU A 269 32.95 -31.58 42.24
N TRP A 270 33.07 -32.18 41.06
CA TRP A 270 32.19 -31.88 39.93
C TRP A 270 30.72 -32.19 40.22
N GLU A 271 30.43 -33.29 40.90
CA GLU A 271 29.05 -33.67 41.29
C GLU A 271 28.46 -32.76 42.37
N LYS A 272 29.30 -32.02 43.10
CA LYS A 272 28.88 -31.06 44.14
C LYS A 272 28.73 -29.64 43.59
N CYS A 273 29.07 -29.42 42.33
CA CYS A 273 28.96 -28.10 41.71
C CYS A 273 27.56 -27.90 41.16
N ASP A 274 26.90 -26.82 41.58
CA ASP A 274 25.56 -26.45 41.12
C ASP A 274 25.54 -25.97 39.65
N LYS A 275 26.71 -25.85 39.00
CA LYS A 275 26.84 -25.37 37.63
C LYS A 275 27.51 -26.40 36.72
N PRO A 276 27.17 -26.42 35.41
CA PRO A 276 27.78 -27.36 34.47
C PRO A 276 29.30 -27.18 34.40
N ILE A 277 30.04 -28.28 34.44
CA ILE A 277 31.51 -28.29 34.30
C ILE A 277 31.91 -28.74 32.89
N ILE A 278 32.82 -28.00 32.26
CA ILE A 278 33.48 -28.41 31.02
C ILE A 278 34.48 -29.52 31.35
N LYS A 279 34.05 -30.78 31.22
CA LYS A 279 34.83 -31.96 31.62
C LYS A 279 36.28 -31.97 31.11
N SER A 280 36.54 -31.48 29.90
CA SER A 280 37.90 -31.45 29.33
C SER A 280 38.85 -30.46 30.01
N THR A 281 38.33 -29.49 30.77
CA THR A 281 39.14 -28.42 31.39
C THR A 281 38.95 -28.30 32.90
N GLY A 282 37.80 -28.75 33.43
CA GLY A 282 37.41 -28.58 34.82
C GLY A 282 36.87 -27.19 35.17
N PHE A 283 36.68 -26.30 34.19
CA PHE A 283 36.10 -24.98 34.42
C PHE A 283 34.56 -25.01 34.37
N ILE A 284 33.92 -24.09 35.08
CA ILE A 284 32.47 -23.86 35.01
C ILE A 284 32.08 -23.34 33.62
N ASP A 285 31.00 -23.86 33.04
CA ASP A 285 30.39 -23.40 31.78
C ASP A 285 29.18 -22.48 32.05
N TYR A 286 29.36 -21.18 31.92
CA TYR A 286 28.26 -20.21 32.05
C TYR A 286 27.49 -20.01 30.74
N ASN A 287 27.84 -20.68 29.64
CA ASN A 287 27.19 -20.45 28.35
C ASN A 287 25.71 -20.85 28.32
N VAL A 288 25.28 -21.81 29.15
CA VAL A 288 23.85 -22.14 29.32
C VAL A 288 23.13 -21.00 30.02
N ASP A 289 23.73 -20.43 31.08
CA ASP A 289 23.16 -19.29 31.80
C ASP A 289 23.01 -18.08 30.88
N VAL A 290 24.01 -17.81 30.04
CA VAL A 290 23.97 -16.70 29.06
C VAL A 290 22.91 -16.95 27.98
N ALA A 291 22.81 -18.17 27.44
CA ALA A 291 21.76 -18.50 26.48
C ALA A 291 20.35 -18.36 27.10
N ASN A 292 20.17 -18.77 28.36
CA ASN A 292 18.91 -18.62 29.07
C ASN A 292 18.58 -17.14 29.33
N LEU A 293 19.57 -16.34 29.73
CA LEU A 293 19.41 -14.91 29.95
C LEU A 293 18.98 -14.18 28.67
N ILE A 294 19.65 -14.46 27.55
CA ILE A 294 19.33 -13.80 26.27
C ILE A 294 17.96 -14.26 25.78
N ALA A 295 17.65 -15.57 25.86
CA ALA A 295 16.33 -16.07 25.47
C ALA A 295 15.21 -15.46 26.35
N ASP A 296 15.40 -15.35 27.66
CA ASP A 296 14.43 -14.67 28.52
C ASP A 296 14.25 -13.20 28.09
N TRP A 297 15.35 -12.48 27.84
CA TRP A 297 15.31 -11.09 27.42
C TRP A 297 14.64 -10.89 26.05
N THR A 298 14.82 -11.79 25.09
CA THR A 298 14.16 -11.73 23.76
C THR A 298 12.78 -12.40 23.74
N SER A 299 12.30 -12.89 24.88
CA SER A 299 10.97 -13.49 24.96
C SER A 299 9.89 -12.42 24.69
N PRO A 300 8.76 -12.78 24.05
CA PRO A 300 7.67 -11.82 23.79
C PRO A 300 7.20 -11.08 25.04
N ILE A 301 7.16 -11.77 26.20
CA ILE A 301 6.76 -11.18 27.48
C ILE A 301 7.74 -10.07 27.90
N LYS A 302 9.06 -10.35 27.89
CA LYS A 302 10.06 -9.36 28.28
C LYS A 302 10.21 -8.23 27.27
N MET A 303 10.03 -8.50 25.99
CA MET A 303 9.97 -7.45 24.97
C MET A 303 8.79 -6.51 25.22
N ASN A 304 7.61 -7.06 25.49
CA ASN A 304 6.42 -6.27 25.78
C ASN A 304 6.56 -5.42 27.06
N GLU A 305 7.14 -5.97 28.14
CA GLU A 305 7.43 -5.22 29.37
C GLU A 305 8.36 -4.02 29.09
N ARG A 306 9.44 -4.23 28.34
CA ARG A 306 10.37 -3.15 27.97
C ARG A 306 9.69 -2.11 27.07
N PHE A 307 8.94 -2.58 26.09
CA PHE A 307 8.21 -1.72 25.16
C PHE A 307 7.18 -0.86 25.91
N TYR A 308 6.45 -1.44 26.87
CA TYR A 308 5.55 -0.70 27.76
C TYR A 308 6.28 0.38 28.53
N GLU A 309 7.38 0.05 29.22
CA GLU A 309 8.12 1.03 30.02
C GLU A 309 8.74 2.15 29.17
N LYS A 310 9.19 1.82 27.95
CA LYS A 310 9.73 2.77 26.97
C LYS A 310 8.65 3.71 26.43
N THR A 311 7.47 3.19 26.13
CA THR A 311 6.41 3.92 25.44
C THR A 311 5.30 4.44 26.35
N LYS A 312 5.39 4.21 27.67
CA LYS A 312 4.39 4.68 28.66
C LYS A 312 4.15 6.19 28.61
N ASN A 313 5.13 6.95 28.12
CA ASN A 313 4.97 8.35 27.76
C ASN A 313 5.25 8.53 26.26
N ILE A 314 4.39 9.30 25.59
CA ILE A 314 4.64 9.89 24.29
C ILE A 314 5.59 11.08 24.53
N HIS A 315 6.81 11.00 24.02
CA HIS A 315 7.88 11.92 24.39
C HIS A 315 8.11 11.98 25.92
N LYS A 316 8.75 13.05 26.40
CA LYS A 316 9.30 13.09 27.76
C LYS A 316 8.26 13.18 28.89
N TYR A 317 7.03 13.66 28.61
CA TYR A 317 6.08 14.02 29.67
C TYR A 317 4.61 13.71 29.40
N LEU A 318 4.22 13.27 28.20
CA LEU A 318 2.81 13.05 27.89
C LEU A 318 2.46 11.56 28.11
N PRO A 319 1.65 11.20 29.12
CA PRO A 319 1.31 9.79 29.35
C PRO A 319 0.57 9.20 28.17
N ARG A 320 0.99 8.03 27.70
CA ARG A 320 0.30 7.26 26.65
C ARG A 320 -1.00 6.68 27.19
N TRP A 321 -0.93 6.08 28.37
CA TRP A 321 -2.06 5.51 29.10
C TRP A 321 -2.81 6.61 29.84
N LYS A 322 -4.13 6.70 29.65
CA LYS A 322 -4.97 7.70 30.33
C LYS A 322 -5.86 7.01 31.37
N ASN A 323 -5.92 7.57 32.57
CA ASN A 323 -6.79 7.06 33.61
C ASN A 323 -8.15 7.76 33.49
N ILE A 324 -9.14 7.05 32.93
CA ILE A 324 -10.48 7.59 32.70
C ILE A 324 -11.39 7.31 33.90
N ASP A 325 -11.51 6.05 34.31
CA ASP A 325 -12.33 5.62 35.44
C ASP A 325 -11.94 4.20 35.88
N ALA A 326 -12.34 3.81 37.09
CA ALA A 326 -12.17 2.45 37.56
C ALA A 326 -12.97 1.47 36.68
N GLY A 327 -12.30 0.47 36.12
CA GLY A 327 -12.90 -0.56 35.25
C GLY A 327 -12.80 -0.28 33.75
N VAL A 328 -12.41 0.94 33.32
CA VAL A 328 -12.03 1.20 31.92
C VAL A 328 -10.55 0.84 31.75
N PHE A 329 -10.28 -0.23 31.01
CA PHE A 329 -8.93 -0.70 30.77
C PHE A 329 -8.52 -0.54 29.32
N ASN A 330 -7.26 -0.85 29.02
CA ASN A 330 -6.70 -0.70 27.69
C ASN A 330 -6.73 0.72 27.09
N PHE A 331 -7.09 1.76 27.87
CA PHE A 331 -7.28 3.13 27.40
C PHE A 331 -5.94 3.83 27.18
N ARG A 332 -5.54 4.00 25.90
CA ARG A 332 -4.27 4.62 25.55
C ARG A 332 -4.28 5.29 24.18
N ASP A 333 -3.37 6.23 24.01
CA ASP A 333 -3.07 6.90 22.74
C ASP A 333 -2.26 5.97 21.82
N ILE A 334 -2.62 5.90 20.54
CA ILE A 334 -1.89 5.09 19.53
C ILE A 334 -0.88 5.92 18.71
N GLY A 335 -0.74 7.21 18.97
CA GLY A 335 0.18 8.09 18.26
C GLY A 335 1.61 8.10 18.82
N GLY A 336 2.46 8.94 18.23
CA GLY A 336 3.83 9.19 18.69
C GLY A 336 4.87 8.15 18.28
N TYR A 337 4.51 7.22 17.39
CA TYR A 337 5.45 6.27 16.79
C TYR A 337 6.17 6.89 15.60
N ASN A 338 7.44 6.55 15.41
CA ASN A 338 8.21 6.95 14.23
C ASN A 338 7.74 6.15 13.00
N THR A 339 7.75 6.80 11.85
CA THR A 339 7.39 6.20 10.56
C THR A 339 8.65 5.96 9.73
N THR A 340 8.59 5.01 8.80
CA THR A 340 9.74 4.63 7.96
C THR A 340 10.15 5.73 6.98
N ASP A 341 9.27 6.70 6.70
CA ASP A 341 9.56 7.91 5.92
C ASP A 341 10.06 9.09 6.77
N GLY A 342 10.46 8.85 8.02
CA GLY A 342 11.10 9.84 8.91
C GLY A 342 10.14 10.83 9.58
N LYS A 343 8.83 10.58 9.53
CA LYS A 343 7.80 11.36 10.23
C LYS A 343 7.41 10.69 11.55
N VAL A 344 6.41 11.27 12.24
CA VAL A 344 5.88 10.77 13.52
C VAL A 344 4.36 10.73 13.44
N VAL A 345 3.76 9.61 13.85
CA VAL A 345 2.31 9.46 13.95
C VAL A 345 1.74 10.50 14.91
N LYS A 346 0.70 11.21 14.48
CA LYS A 346 0.06 12.24 15.30
C LYS A 346 -0.49 11.66 16.60
N TYR A 347 -0.18 12.30 17.72
CA TYR A 347 -0.62 11.93 19.07
C TYR A 347 -1.67 12.90 19.63
N ASN A 348 -2.32 12.52 20.73
CA ASN A 348 -3.54 13.11 21.30
C ASN A 348 -4.67 13.22 20.28
N PHE A 349 -4.79 12.21 19.42
CA PHE A 349 -5.78 12.22 18.34
C PHE A 349 -6.63 10.95 18.39
N ILE A 350 -6.01 9.77 18.27
CA ILE A 350 -6.75 8.51 18.33
C ILE A 350 -6.39 7.79 19.63
N TYR A 351 -7.41 7.52 20.44
CA TYR A 351 -7.32 6.69 21.62
C TYR A 351 -7.99 5.34 21.36
N ARG A 352 -7.36 4.25 21.80
CA ARG A 352 -7.98 2.92 21.88
C ARG A 352 -8.39 2.61 23.31
N SER A 353 -9.41 1.79 23.50
CA SER A 353 -9.90 1.36 24.83
C SER A 353 -10.48 -0.05 24.80
N SER A 354 -10.73 -0.62 25.98
CA SER A 354 -11.72 -1.68 26.21
C SER A 354 -13.13 -1.11 26.34
N ASP A 355 -14.11 -1.96 26.70
CA ASP A 355 -15.50 -1.60 26.92
C ASP A 355 -15.69 -0.33 27.78
N LEU A 356 -16.35 0.67 27.20
CA LEU A 356 -16.70 1.94 27.85
C LEU A 356 -18.05 1.89 28.56
N SER A 357 -18.79 0.78 28.54
CA SER A 357 -20.10 0.68 29.21
C SER A 357 -20.06 0.95 30.72
N VAL A 358 -18.89 0.74 31.33
CA VAL A 358 -18.64 0.90 32.77
C VAL A 358 -18.24 2.33 33.16
N VAL A 359 -18.06 3.23 32.18
CA VAL A 359 -17.58 4.60 32.46
C VAL A 359 -18.63 5.37 33.27
N THR A 360 -18.17 6.10 34.28
CA THR A 360 -19.05 6.94 35.12
C THR A 360 -19.15 8.35 34.56
N SER A 361 -19.99 9.19 35.18
CA SER A 361 -20.05 10.62 34.84
C SER A 361 -18.71 11.34 35.02
N THR A 362 -17.85 10.85 35.92
CA THR A 362 -16.50 11.39 36.12
C THR A 362 -15.61 11.06 34.93
N GLY A 363 -15.59 9.81 34.47
CA GLY A 363 -14.81 9.40 33.30
C GLY A 363 -15.24 10.11 32.02
N PHE A 364 -16.52 10.39 31.81
CA PHE A 364 -16.96 11.24 30.69
C PHE A 364 -16.39 12.66 30.74
N ASN A 365 -16.23 13.25 31.93
CA ASN A 365 -15.56 14.55 32.06
C ASN A 365 -14.08 14.46 31.72
N GLU A 366 -13.41 13.34 32.03
CA GLU A 366 -12.02 13.11 31.62
C GLU A 366 -11.88 12.95 30.10
N LEU A 367 -12.80 12.24 29.45
CA LEU A 367 -12.86 12.16 27.98
C LEU A 367 -13.01 13.56 27.34
N HIS A 368 -13.88 14.41 27.88
CA HIS A 368 -14.01 15.79 27.43
C HIS A 368 -12.74 16.62 27.62
N LYS A 369 -12.00 16.43 28.72
CA LYS A 369 -10.70 17.10 28.93
C LYS A 369 -9.64 16.67 27.93
N LEU A 370 -9.73 15.44 27.43
CA LEU A 370 -8.90 14.94 26.33
C LEU A 370 -9.35 15.47 24.96
N GLY A 371 -10.44 16.25 24.91
CA GLY A 371 -11.01 16.77 23.66
C GLY A 371 -11.81 15.73 22.88
N VAL A 372 -12.11 14.57 23.48
CA VAL A 372 -12.88 13.52 22.82
C VAL A 372 -14.32 13.98 22.66
N ASN A 373 -14.78 14.06 21.41
CA ASN A 373 -16.17 14.35 21.09
C ASN A 373 -16.85 13.25 20.26
N LYS A 374 -16.09 12.23 19.83
CA LYS A 374 -16.59 11.10 19.06
C LYS A 374 -16.03 9.77 19.54
N ILE A 375 -16.89 8.77 19.64
CA ILE A 375 -16.59 7.39 19.99
C ILE A 375 -17.02 6.49 18.84
N PHE A 376 -16.14 5.60 18.43
CA PHE A 376 -16.42 4.52 17.49
C PHE A 376 -16.47 3.19 18.24
N ASP A 377 -17.68 2.70 18.45
CA ASP A 377 -17.98 1.45 19.15
C ASP A 377 -18.02 0.29 18.15
N LEU A 378 -17.05 -0.62 18.31
CA LEU A 378 -16.85 -1.82 17.49
C LEU A 378 -17.48 -3.06 18.15
N ARG A 379 -18.28 -2.92 19.20
CA ARG A 379 -18.98 -4.06 19.84
C ARG A 379 -20.09 -4.61 18.92
N LEU A 380 -20.35 -5.91 19.00
CA LEU A 380 -21.45 -6.57 18.28
C LEU A 380 -22.79 -6.14 18.91
N THR A 381 -23.87 -6.26 18.15
CA THR A 381 -25.22 -5.92 18.65
C THR A 381 -25.56 -6.65 19.95
N LYS A 382 -25.21 -7.94 20.04
CA LYS A 382 -25.37 -8.74 21.27
C LYS A 382 -24.59 -8.19 22.46
N GLU A 383 -23.35 -7.74 22.23
CA GLU A 383 -22.50 -7.16 23.30
C GLU A 383 -23.08 -5.82 23.79
N ILE A 384 -23.59 -4.98 22.88
CA ILE A 384 -24.22 -3.69 23.21
C ILE A 384 -25.50 -3.90 24.02
N ASN A 385 -26.35 -4.85 23.62
CA ASN A 385 -27.63 -5.13 24.29
C ASN A 385 -27.44 -5.63 25.74
N ILE A 386 -26.30 -6.25 26.06
CA ILE A 386 -25.97 -6.68 27.42
C ILE A 386 -25.55 -5.48 28.27
N LYS A 387 -24.77 -4.54 27.71
CA LYS A 387 -24.26 -3.35 28.42
C LYS A 387 -24.25 -2.11 27.53
N GLU A 388 -25.30 -1.29 27.62
CA GLU A 388 -25.31 0.05 27.02
C GLU A 388 -24.35 1.00 27.74
N ILE A 389 -23.86 2.00 27.01
CA ILE A 389 -23.04 3.07 27.59
C ILE A 389 -23.96 4.07 28.32
N ASN A 390 -23.90 4.08 29.65
CA ASN A 390 -24.64 5.02 30.47
C ASN A 390 -24.05 6.44 30.35
N GLY A 391 -24.83 7.44 29.93
CA GLY A 391 -24.36 8.84 29.82
C GLY A 391 -23.83 9.25 28.44
N LYS A 392 -24.06 8.43 27.40
CA LYS A 392 -23.70 8.68 25.99
C LYS A 392 -24.19 10.01 25.41
N GLU A 393 -25.19 10.66 26.02
CA GLU A 393 -25.80 11.91 25.52
C GLU A 393 -24.82 13.09 25.38
N LYS A 394 -23.60 12.97 25.92
CA LYS A 394 -22.58 14.01 25.87
C LYS A 394 -21.53 13.86 24.76
N ILE A 395 -21.43 12.69 24.10
CA ILE A 395 -20.39 12.39 23.09
C ILE A 395 -21.03 11.65 21.91
N ASP A 396 -20.74 12.08 20.68
CA ASP A 396 -21.24 11.44 19.45
C ASP A 396 -20.71 9.99 19.39
N THR A 397 -21.59 8.99 19.41
CA THR A 397 -21.19 7.58 19.43
C THR A 397 -21.69 6.90 18.16
N VAL A 398 -20.75 6.39 17.36
CA VAL A 398 -20.99 5.66 16.12
C VAL A 398 -20.79 4.17 16.39
N HIS A 399 -21.86 3.40 16.31
CA HIS A 399 -21.79 1.93 16.42
C HIS A 399 -21.50 1.34 15.04
N LEU A 400 -20.23 1.00 14.79
CA LEU A 400 -19.78 0.59 13.45
C LEU A 400 -20.27 -0.80 13.04
N LEU A 401 -20.59 -1.67 14.00
CA LEU A 401 -21.00 -3.06 13.73
C LEU A 401 -22.49 -3.35 13.98
N SER A 402 -23.28 -2.37 14.44
CA SER A 402 -24.70 -2.59 14.76
C SER A 402 -25.60 -2.39 13.55
N ASP A 403 -25.99 -3.47 12.88
CA ASP A 403 -27.09 -3.48 11.92
C ASP A 403 -28.20 -4.43 12.35
N LYS A 404 -29.44 -4.20 11.84
CA LYS A 404 -30.71 -4.83 12.25
C LYS A 404 -30.58 -6.32 12.62
N PHE A 405 -31.17 -6.69 13.77
CA PHE A 405 -31.30 -8.06 14.31
C PHE A 405 -31.28 -9.18 13.25
N ASP A 406 -30.40 -10.16 13.46
CA ASP A 406 -30.13 -11.37 12.65
C ASP A 406 -29.16 -11.24 11.44
N ASP A 407 -28.01 -10.59 11.60
CA ASP A 407 -26.89 -10.76 10.65
C ASP A 407 -26.16 -12.11 10.92
N PRO A 408 -26.15 -13.08 9.97
CA PRO A 408 -25.42 -14.34 10.10
C PRO A 408 -23.90 -14.15 10.29
N SER A 409 -23.36 -13.01 9.90
CA SER A 409 -21.93 -12.68 10.03
C SER A 409 -21.51 -12.48 11.49
N GLU A 410 -22.33 -11.85 12.35
CA GLU A 410 -22.03 -11.66 13.77
C GLU A 410 -21.89 -13.01 14.50
N ASN A 411 -22.78 -13.96 14.21
CA ASN A 411 -22.72 -15.31 14.78
C ASN A 411 -21.47 -16.06 14.30
N LYS A 412 -21.05 -15.89 13.04
CA LYS A 412 -19.80 -16.49 12.53
C LYS A 412 -18.56 -15.88 13.16
N ILE A 413 -18.53 -14.56 13.35
CA ILE A 413 -17.44 -13.87 14.07
C ILE A 413 -17.31 -14.44 15.48
N LEU A 414 -18.43 -14.58 16.19
CA LEU A 414 -18.47 -15.13 17.54
C LEU A 414 -18.00 -16.59 17.58
N ILE A 415 -18.48 -17.44 16.66
CA ILE A 415 -18.03 -18.84 16.54
C ILE A 415 -16.53 -18.93 16.25
N ASN A 416 -16.00 -18.10 15.34
CA ASN A 416 -14.58 -18.10 15.00
C ASN A 416 -13.71 -17.57 16.15
N LEU A 417 -14.13 -16.51 16.84
CA LEU A 417 -13.50 -16.07 18.10
C LEU A 417 -13.49 -17.20 19.13
N LEU A 418 -14.58 -17.95 19.28
CA LEU A 418 -14.64 -19.08 20.20
C LEU A 418 -13.75 -20.25 19.74
N LYS A 419 -13.57 -20.46 18.44
CA LYS A 419 -12.59 -21.43 17.93
C LYS A 419 -11.15 -21.08 18.32
N ALA A 420 -10.82 -19.79 18.36
CA ALA A 420 -9.52 -19.33 18.87
C ALA A 420 -9.28 -19.67 20.36
N SER A 421 -10.34 -19.94 21.12
CA SER A 421 -10.22 -20.42 22.50
C SER A 421 -9.61 -21.81 22.60
N PHE A 422 -9.83 -22.68 21.61
CA PHE A 422 -9.26 -24.03 21.61
C PHE A 422 -7.76 -24.03 21.39
N ASN A 423 -7.28 -23.13 20.53
CA ASN A 423 -5.87 -22.94 20.25
C ASN A 423 -5.63 -21.50 19.77
N TRP A 424 -4.75 -20.79 20.48
CA TRP A 424 -4.39 -19.41 20.14
C TRP A 424 -3.72 -19.29 18.76
N ASN A 425 -3.23 -20.39 18.18
CA ASN A 425 -2.75 -20.42 16.80
C ASN A 425 -3.79 -20.08 15.75
N TYR A 426 -5.08 -20.28 16.05
CA TYR A 426 -6.17 -19.88 15.16
C TYR A 426 -6.46 -18.37 15.21
N LEU A 427 -5.81 -17.60 16.09
CA LEU A 427 -6.11 -16.19 16.26
C LEU A 427 -5.75 -15.36 15.02
N SER A 428 -4.69 -15.73 14.28
CA SER A 428 -4.39 -15.10 12.99
C SER A 428 -5.47 -15.38 11.94
N GLU A 429 -5.98 -16.62 11.86
CA GLU A 429 -7.12 -16.95 11.00
C GLU A 429 -8.39 -16.16 11.37
N VAL A 430 -8.60 -15.92 12.66
CA VAL A 430 -9.69 -15.05 13.13
C VAL A 430 -9.48 -13.60 12.71
N PHE A 431 -8.25 -13.09 12.73
CA PHE A 431 -7.93 -11.73 12.29
C PHE A 431 -8.12 -11.57 10.78
N ILE A 432 -7.74 -12.58 9.99
CA ILE A 432 -8.01 -12.64 8.55
C ILE A 432 -9.52 -12.66 8.30
N PHE A 433 -10.26 -13.50 9.02
CA PHE A 433 -11.71 -13.55 8.92
C PHE A 433 -12.38 -12.22 9.32
N ILE A 434 -11.87 -11.57 10.37
CA ILE A 434 -12.29 -10.22 10.77
C ILE A 434 -11.99 -9.23 9.63
N LEU A 435 -10.80 -9.29 9.02
CA LEU A 435 -10.45 -8.43 7.89
C LEU A 435 -11.43 -8.62 6.74
N GLU A 436 -11.67 -9.86 6.31
CA GLU A 436 -12.56 -10.19 5.19
C GLU A 436 -14.03 -9.82 5.46
N THR A 437 -14.48 -9.93 6.72
CA THR A 437 -15.90 -9.77 7.08
C THR A 437 -16.24 -8.37 7.57
N ILE A 438 -15.31 -7.70 8.24
CA ILE A 438 -15.55 -6.48 9.02
C ILE A 438 -14.94 -5.23 8.35
N VAL A 439 -13.88 -5.32 7.55
CA VAL A 439 -13.27 -4.15 6.89
C VAL A 439 -14.26 -3.26 6.14
N PRO A 440 -15.27 -3.79 5.39
CA PRO A 440 -16.31 -2.97 4.78
C PRO A 440 -17.03 -2.05 5.78
N LYS A 441 -17.25 -2.53 7.01
CA LYS A 441 -17.88 -1.81 8.13
C LYS A 441 -16.94 -0.78 8.79
N TYR A 442 -15.64 -0.82 8.51
CA TYR A 442 -14.69 0.21 8.97
C TYR A 442 -14.63 1.42 8.03
N LYS A 443 -15.28 1.36 6.86
CA LYS A 443 -15.27 2.47 5.89
C LYS A 443 -15.68 3.79 6.51
N ASP A 444 -16.72 3.82 7.32
CA ASP A 444 -17.21 5.06 7.95
C ASP A 444 -16.17 5.71 8.85
N PHE A 445 -15.39 4.89 9.56
CA PHE A 445 -14.28 5.37 10.39
C PHE A 445 -13.15 5.95 9.54
N PHE A 446 -12.68 5.25 8.52
CA PHE A 446 -11.61 5.76 7.65
C PHE A 446 -12.04 6.97 6.82
N THR A 447 -13.30 6.98 6.36
CA THR A 447 -13.90 8.13 5.65
C THR A 447 -14.02 9.34 6.56
N TYR A 448 -14.38 9.12 7.84
CA TYR A 448 -14.36 10.18 8.84
C TYR A 448 -12.95 10.75 9.01
N LEU A 449 -11.93 9.90 9.16
CA LEU A 449 -10.54 10.35 9.29
C LEU A 449 -10.03 11.09 8.05
N ALA A 450 -10.37 10.61 6.85
CA ALA A 450 -9.95 11.24 5.60
C ALA A 450 -10.58 12.63 5.40
N ASN A 451 -11.83 12.81 5.84
CA ASN A 451 -12.56 14.08 5.71
C ASN A 451 -12.35 15.03 6.90
N ASP A 452 -11.81 14.55 8.02
CA ASP A 452 -11.61 15.38 9.21
C ASP A 452 -10.44 16.35 9.04
N THR A 453 -10.76 17.60 8.68
CA THR A 453 -9.78 18.69 8.65
C THR A 453 -9.52 19.33 10.03
N THR A 454 -10.34 18.99 11.03
CA THR A 454 -10.30 19.60 12.38
C THR A 454 -9.36 18.87 13.33
N ASN A 455 -8.98 17.63 13.02
CA ASN A 455 -8.14 16.76 13.85
C ASN A 455 -8.69 16.58 15.26
N THR A 456 -9.99 16.33 15.34
CA THR A 456 -10.67 16.23 16.62
C THR A 456 -10.40 14.88 17.29
N PRO A 457 -9.98 14.83 18.57
CA PRO A 457 -9.67 13.57 19.22
C PRO A 457 -10.86 12.60 19.29
N ILE A 458 -10.59 11.31 19.07
CA ILE A 458 -11.60 10.24 19.02
C ILE A 458 -11.18 9.03 19.84
N VAL A 459 -12.16 8.20 20.22
CA VAL A 459 -11.93 6.90 20.85
C VAL A 459 -12.46 5.77 19.97
N ILE A 460 -11.69 4.70 19.82
CA ILE A 460 -12.09 3.44 19.19
C ILE A 460 -12.01 2.29 20.19
N TYR A 461 -13.04 1.44 20.26
CA TYR A 461 -13.02 0.31 21.20
C TYR A 461 -13.94 -0.83 20.78
N CYS A 462 -13.62 -2.03 21.22
CA CYS A 462 -14.49 -3.21 21.22
C CYS A 462 -14.57 -3.74 22.66
N ASN A 463 -15.17 -4.91 22.88
CA ASN A 463 -15.38 -5.46 24.23
C ASN A 463 -14.09 -5.47 25.08
N MET A 464 -13.04 -6.13 24.61
CA MET A 464 -11.73 -6.13 25.30
C MET A 464 -10.76 -5.07 24.77
N GLY A 465 -11.10 -4.41 23.67
CA GLY A 465 -10.17 -3.56 22.94
C GLY A 465 -8.99 -4.32 22.35
N LYS A 466 -9.09 -5.65 22.15
CA LYS A 466 -8.03 -6.54 21.64
C LYS A 466 -8.21 -6.83 20.16
N ASP A 467 -9.34 -7.44 19.78
CA ASP A 467 -9.47 -8.08 18.46
C ASP A 467 -9.82 -7.07 17.36
N ARG A 468 -11.10 -6.67 17.27
CA ARG A 468 -11.60 -5.67 16.30
C ARG A 468 -10.85 -4.34 16.38
N THR A 469 -10.63 -3.86 17.61
CA THR A 469 -9.81 -2.67 17.87
C THR A 469 -8.34 -2.88 17.50
N GLY A 470 -7.79 -4.08 17.68
CA GLY A 470 -6.42 -4.38 17.27
C GLY A 470 -6.24 -4.32 15.77
N VAL A 471 -7.15 -4.95 15.01
CA VAL A 471 -7.11 -4.95 13.54
C VAL A 471 -7.16 -3.53 12.97
N ILE A 472 -8.08 -2.69 13.45
CA ILE A 472 -8.19 -1.31 12.95
C ILE A 472 -6.94 -0.47 13.31
N VAL A 473 -6.34 -0.69 14.48
CA VAL A 473 -5.08 -0.02 14.88
C VAL A 473 -3.90 -0.50 14.03
N ILE A 474 -3.79 -1.80 13.75
CA ILE A 474 -2.77 -2.36 12.86
C ILE A 474 -2.87 -1.68 11.48
N LEU A 475 -4.07 -1.63 10.89
CA LEU A 475 -4.29 -0.98 9.58
C LEU A 475 -3.92 0.50 9.60
N LEU A 476 -4.33 1.25 10.62
CA LEU A 476 -3.99 2.67 10.75
C LEU A 476 -2.48 2.91 10.81
N LEU A 477 -1.76 2.12 11.62
CA LEU A 477 -0.32 2.29 11.78
C LEU A 477 0.45 1.85 10.53
N LEU A 478 -0.02 0.82 9.82
CA LEU A 478 0.52 0.43 8.51
C LEU A 478 0.34 1.56 7.48
N LEU A 479 -0.87 2.16 7.40
CA LEU A 479 -1.13 3.30 6.52
C LEU A 479 -0.27 4.52 6.86
N CYS A 480 0.07 4.69 8.14
CA CYS A 480 1.01 5.70 8.59
C CYS A 480 2.49 5.34 8.35
N LYS A 481 2.78 4.19 7.74
CA LYS A 481 4.14 3.67 7.51
C LYS A 481 4.94 3.44 8.79
N VAL A 482 4.30 2.97 9.87
CA VAL A 482 5.02 2.51 11.07
C VAL A 482 5.57 1.11 10.82
N ASP A 483 6.77 0.83 11.33
CA ASP A 483 7.41 -0.48 11.14
C ASP A 483 6.56 -1.63 11.74
N PRO A 484 6.39 -2.75 11.01
CA PRO A 484 5.61 -3.91 11.48
C PRO A 484 6.00 -4.45 12.86
N LEU A 485 7.28 -4.42 13.23
CA LEU A 485 7.73 -4.88 14.55
C LEU A 485 7.24 -3.95 15.67
N ILE A 486 7.17 -2.65 15.41
CA ILE A 486 6.61 -1.67 16.36
C ILE A 486 5.10 -1.82 16.48
N ILE A 487 4.40 -2.04 15.36
CA ILE A 487 2.95 -2.30 15.35
C ILE A 487 2.64 -3.57 16.17
N ALA A 488 3.45 -4.61 16.01
CA ALA A 488 3.25 -5.86 16.73
C ALA A 488 3.43 -5.71 18.25
N GLU A 489 4.41 -4.92 18.69
CA GLU A 489 4.59 -4.61 20.12
C GLU A 489 3.51 -3.66 20.66
N GLU A 490 3.02 -2.68 19.88
CA GLU A 490 1.87 -1.86 20.26
C GLU A 490 0.63 -2.72 20.49
N TYR A 491 0.37 -3.66 19.58
CA TYR A 491 -0.74 -4.60 19.72
C TYR A 491 -0.60 -5.42 21.00
N ALA A 492 0.61 -5.95 21.25
CA ALA A 492 0.94 -6.74 22.44
C ALA A 492 0.73 -5.97 23.76
N LEU A 493 0.81 -4.63 23.77
CA LEU A 493 0.48 -3.82 24.96
C LEU A 493 -0.95 -4.04 25.46
N SER A 494 -1.84 -4.61 24.64
CA SER A 494 -3.18 -4.98 25.08
C SER A 494 -3.15 -6.01 26.22
N GLN A 495 -2.11 -6.86 26.30
CA GLN A 495 -1.90 -7.75 27.44
C GLN A 495 -1.75 -6.97 28.76
N GLN A 496 -1.01 -5.86 28.75
CA GLN A 496 -0.85 -4.99 29.92
C GLN A 496 -2.18 -4.34 30.31
N GLY A 497 -2.95 -3.90 29.31
CA GLY A 497 -4.29 -3.37 29.52
C GLY A 497 -5.21 -4.37 30.22
N ILE A 498 -5.19 -5.64 29.80
CA ILE A 498 -6.02 -6.72 30.36
C ILE A 498 -5.55 -7.15 31.76
N ASN A 499 -4.23 -7.30 31.96
CA ASN A 499 -3.65 -7.81 33.21
C ASN A 499 -3.93 -6.89 34.42
N ASN A 500 -4.04 -5.57 34.19
CA ASN A 500 -4.33 -4.61 35.24
C ASN A 500 -5.68 -4.87 35.94
N ASP A 501 -6.62 -5.59 35.31
CA ASP A 501 -7.87 -5.99 35.94
C ASP A 501 -8.41 -7.34 35.41
N ILE A 502 -7.61 -8.39 35.56
CA ILE A 502 -7.90 -9.74 35.02
C ILE A 502 -9.24 -10.32 35.48
N ASN A 503 -9.71 -9.95 36.68
CA ASN A 503 -10.98 -10.40 37.22
C ASN A 503 -12.16 -9.81 36.44
N VAL A 504 -12.10 -8.51 36.11
CA VAL A 504 -13.12 -7.84 35.30
C VAL A 504 -13.14 -8.43 33.88
N ALA A 505 -11.97 -8.59 33.26
CA ALA A 505 -11.86 -9.21 31.93
C ALA A 505 -12.40 -10.66 31.91
N SER A 506 -12.09 -11.45 32.95
CA SER A 506 -12.59 -12.82 33.09
C SER A 506 -14.11 -12.87 33.25
N ASN A 507 -14.69 -11.95 34.04
CA ASN A 507 -16.13 -11.87 34.25
C ASN A 507 -16.86 -11.43 32.97
N GLN A 508 -16.36 -10.40 32.27
CA GLN A 508 -16.89 -9.95 30.98
C GLN A 508 -16.90 -11.09 29.95
N PHE A 509 -15.84 -11.91 29.94
CA PHE A 509 -15.76 -13.06 29.06
C PHE A 509 -16.78 -14.16 29.40
N ILE A 510 -16.88 -14.52 30.69
CA ILE A 510 -17.84 -15.55 31.15
C ILE A 510 -19.28 -15.10 30.85
N GLU A 511 -19.61 -13.83 31.06
CA GLU A 511 -20.93 -13.27 30.69
C GLU A 511 -21.19 -13.37 29.19
N SER A 512 -20.18 -13.07 28.36
CA SER A 512 -20.29 -13.19 26.90
C SER A 512 -20.53 -14.63 26.46
N ILE A 513 -19.86 -15.62 27.07
CA ILE A 513 -20.13 -17.05 26.80
C ILE A 513 -21.53 -17.44 27.26
N ASN A 514 -21.94 -17.05 28.47
CA ASN A 514 -23.25 -17.43 29.01
C ASN A 514 -24.41 -16.83 28.21
N SER A 515 -24.15 -15.79 27.41
CA SER A 515 -25.12 -15.21 26.47
C SER A 515 -25.31 -16.03 25.18
N LEU A 516 -24.48 -17.06 24.96
CA LEU A 516 -24.58 -17.98 23.82
C LEU A 516 -25.69 -19.03 24.07
N GLY A 517 -26.41 -19.40 23.01
CA GLY A 517 -27.43 -20.46 23.09
C GLY A 517 -26.80 -21.85 23.29
N ASP A 518 -27.58 -22.77 23.89
CA ASP A 518 -27.15 -24.12 24.25
C ASP A 518 -26.55 -24.92 23.08
N ASP A 519 -27.03 -24.70 21.85
CA ASP A 519 -26.53 -25.37 20.63
C ASP A 519 -25.05 -25.04 20.34
N ILE A 520 -24.61 -23.80 20.57
CA ILE A 520 -23.22 -23.38 20.38
C ILE A 520 -22.33 -24.01 21.46
N LEU A 521 -22.83 -24.06 22.70
CA LEU A 521 -22.10 -24.70 23.81
C LEU A 521 -21.92 -26.20 23.58
N ILE A 522 -22.92 -26.88 23.02
CA ILE A 522 -22.84 -28.30 22.63
C ILE A 522 -21.78 -28.50 21.53
N GLN A 523 -21.76 -27.64 20.52
CA GLN A 523 -20.77 -27.70 19.44
C GLN A 523 -19.34 -27.44 19.95
N LEU A 524 -19.17 -26.49 20.87
CA LEU A 524 -17.87 -26.24 21.49
C LEU A 524 -17.39 -27.41 22.35
N ASP A 525 -18.32 -28.13 23.00
CA ASP A 525 -17.98 -29.31 23.79
C ASP A 525 -17.59 -30.51 22.92
N SER A 526 -18.04 -30.61 21.67
CA SER A 526 -17.60 -31.66 20.74
C SER A 526 -16.20 -31.41 20.14
N ASP A 527 -15.78 -30.15 20.03
CA ASP A 527 -14.55 -29.73 19.36
C ASP A 527 -13.34 -29.55 20.32
N LYS A 528 -13.48 -29.92 21.60
CA LYS A 528 -12.44 -29.73 22.61
C LYS A 528 -11.17 -30.56 22.32
N PRO A 529 -9.95 -29.96 22.39
CA PRO A 529 -8.70 -30.63 22.02
C PRO A 529 -8.40 -31.90 22.82
N THR A 530 -8.75 -31.91 24.10
CA THR A 530 -8.55 -33.05 25.00
C THR A 530 -9.73 -33.20 25.96
N LYS A 531 -9.87 -34.37 26.57
CA LYS A 531 -10.93 -34.63 27.57
C LYS A 531 -10.80 -33.77 28.84
N GLU A 532 -9.60 -33.28 29.14
CA GLU A 532 -9.29 -32.44 30.31
C GLU A 532 -9.42 -30.94 29.99
N TRP A 533 -9.54 -30.57 28.71
CA TRP A 533 -9.68 -29.18 28.29
C TRP A 533 -11.05 -28.64 28.69
N THR A 534 -11.08 -27.43 29.27
CA THR A 534 -12.32 -26.73 29.60
C THR A 534 -12.28 -25.29 29.09
N LEU A 535 -13.43 -24.80 28.60
CA LEU A 535 -13.59 -23.41 28.14
C LEU A 535 -13.26 -22.40 29.25
N LYS A 536 -13.62 -22.72 30.50
CA LYS A 536 -13.44 -21.84 31.66
C LYS A 536 -11.98 -21.70 32.12
N GLN A 537 -11.15 -22.75 32.00
CA GLN A 537 -9.74 -22.69 32.42
C GLN A 537 -8.80 -22.49 31.23
N ASN A 538 -8.92 -23.32 30.19
CA ASN A 538 -7.99 -23.31 29.06
C ASN A 538 -8.43 -22.29 27.99
N GLY A 539 -9.72 -22.26 27.66
CA GLY A 539 -10.26 -21.34 26.65
C GLY A 539 -10.11 -19.88 27.03
N LEU A 540 -10.46 -19.53 28.27
CA LEU A 540 -10.26 -18.18 28.81
C LEU A 540 -8.78 -17.76 28.75
N SER A 541 -7.86 -18.61 29.19
CA SER A 541 -6.42 -18.30 29.16
C SER A 541 -5.92 -18.04 27.73
N ASN A 542 -6.36 -18.85 26.75
CA ASN A 542 -5.97 -18.69 25.35
C ASN A 542 -6.53 -17.40 24.74
N LEU A 543 -7.76 -17.03 25.09
CA LEU A 543 -8.40 -15.82 24.55
C LEU A 543 -7.87 -14.54 25.17
N LEU A 544 -7.53 -14.55 26.46
CA LEU A 544 -6.90 -13.41 27.11
C LEU A 544 -5.44 -13.21 26.68
N HIS A 545 -4.80 -14.23 26.10
CA HIS A 545 -3.41 -14.14 25.66
C HIS A 545 -3.27 -13.21 24.45
N VAL A 546 -2.34 -12.26 24.51
CA VAL A 546 -1.99 -11.36 23.42
C VAL A 546 -0.48 -11.38 23.25
N ASP A 547 -0.04 -11.63 22.01
CA ASP A 547 1.36 -11.61 21.63
C ASP A 547 1.58 -10.85 20.31
N SER A 548 2.85 -10.54 20.02
CA SER A 548 3.25 -9.87 18.78
C SER A 548 3.11 -10.78 17.55
N LYS A 549 3.11 -12.11 17.71
CA LYS A 549 2.96 -13.08 16.61
C LYS A 549 1.66 -12.84 15.84
N THR A 550 0.54 -12.69 16.54
CA THR A 550 -0.77 -12.51 15.91
C THR A 550 -0.80 -11.30 14.97
N ALA A 551 -0.19 -10.18 15.40
CA ALA A 551 -0.08 -8.97 14.60
C ALA A 551 0.84 -9.18 13.38
N LEU A 552 2.02 -9.79 13.56
CA LEU A 552 2.94 -10.06 12.46
C LEU A 552 2.35 -11.00 11.41
N ASP A 553 1.65 -12.06 11.82
CA ASP A 553 0.94 -12.96 10.90
C ASP A 553 -0.13 -12.21 10.10
N THR A 554 -0.88 -11.34 10.78
CA THR A 554 -1.91 -10.50 10.14
C THR A 554 -1.29 -9.55 9.11
N ILE A 555 -0.20 -8.86 9.47
CA ILE A 555 0.52 -7.95 8.56
C ILE A 555 1.08 -8.71 7.36
N ASN A 556 1.66 -9.89 7.57
CA ASN A 556 2.18 -10.70 6.48
C ASN A 556 1.07 -11.15 5.51
N VAL A 557 -0.11 -11.51 6.02
CA VAL A 557 -1.25 -11.82 5.15
C VAL A 557 -1.71 -10.58 4.39
N LEU A 558 -1.80 -9.43 5.06
CA LEU A 558 -2.15 -8.17 4.41
C LEU A 558 -1.19 -7.85 3.25
N ASN A 559 0.12 -7.95 3.48
CA ASN A 559 1.12 -7.71 2.45
C ASN A 559 1.04 -8.72 1.31
N ASN A 560 0.80 -10.00 1.60
CA ASN A 560 0.72 -11.04 0.55
C ASN A 560 -0.59 -10.97 -0.25
N GLN A 561 -1.69 -10.55 0.37
CA GLN A 561 -3.01 -10.53 -0.25
C GLN A 561 -3.34 -9.20 -0.94
N TYR A 562 -2.89 -8.09 -0.36
CA TYR A 562 -3.24 -6.73 -0.81
C TYR A 562 -2.00 -5.91 -1.26
N GLY A 563 -0.79 -6.49 -1.22
CA GLY A 563 0.41 -5.86 -1.79
C GLY A 563 0.34 -5.81 -3.32
N GLY A 564 0.85 -4.71 -3.90
CA GLY A 564 0.83 -4.44 -5.35
C GLY A 564 2.19 -4.58 -6.03
N VAL A 565 2.28 -4.12 -7.28
CA VAL A 565 3.55 -3.96 -8.01
C VAL A 565 4.39 -2.92 -7.25
N GLU A 566 5.54 -3.34 -6.72
CA GLU A 566 6.36 -2.50 -5.84
C GLU A 566 7.08 -1.37 -6.62
N GLU A 567 7.26 -1.52 -7.95
CA GLU A 567 8.01 -0.55 -8.78
C GLU A 567 7.38 -0.30 -10.17
N TRP A 568 6.94 0.95 -10.41
CA TRP A 568 6.44 1.42 -11.69
C TRP A 568 7.41 2.42 -12.34
N LEU A 569 7.72 2.22 -13.62
CA LEU A 569 8.39 3.23 -14.46
C LEU A 569 7.50 3.68 -15.61
N SER A 570 7.34 5.00 -15.73
CA SER A 570 6.82 5.62 -16.95
C SER A 570 7.95 5.89 -17.94
N THR A 571 7.77 5.45 -19.19
CA THR A 571 8.63 5.78 -20.33
C THR A 571 7.96 6.74 -21.33
N ASP A 572 6.89 7.42 -20.91
CA ASP A 572 6.14 8.38 -21.76
C ASP A 572 7.04 9.47 -22.36
N LEU A 573 7.97 10.00 -21.55
CA LEU A 573 8.86 11.11 -21.95
C LEU A 573 10.03 10.71 -22.86
N ARG A 574 10.29 9.40 -22.99
CA ARG A 574 11.30 8.83 -23.87
C ARG A 574 10.67 7.99 -24.96
N ASP A 575 10.18 6.79 -24.64
CA ASP A 575 9.65 5.86 -25.64
C ASP A 575 8.32 6.32 -26.24
N GLY A 576 7.42 6.84 -25.39
CA GLY A 576 6.18 7.46 -25.85
C GLY A 576 6.45 8.68 -26.73
N ASN A 577 7.38 9.54 -26.34
CA ASN A 577 7.69 10.77 -27.06
C ASN A 577 8.39 10.53 -28.40
N GLN A 578 9.27 9.52 -28.50
CA GLN A 578 9.99 9.25 -29.75
C GLN A 578 9.10 8.63 -30.83
N SER A 579 8.00 7.97 -30.46
CA SER A 579 7.05 7.38 -31.40
C SER A 579 6.03 8.38 -31.97
N LEU A 580 6.05 9.63 -31.50
CA LEU A 580 5.14 10.68 -31.98
C LEU A 580 5.59 11.24 -33.34
N PRO A 581 4.67 11.44 -34.29
CA PRO A 581 4.97 12.18 -35.52
C PRO A 581 5.49 13.59 -35.23
N ASP A 582 4.90 14.24 -34.24
CA ASP A 582 5.31 15.55 -33.74
C ASP A 582 5.71 15.42 -32.26
N PRO A 583 7.01 15.32 -31.93
CA PRO A 583 7.48 15.21 -30.55
C PRO A 583 6.98 16.34 -29.64
N MET A 584 6.98 16.08 -28.32
CA MET A 584 6.63 17.07 -27.32
C MET A 584 7.62 18.24 -27.32
N SER A 585 7.10 19.45 -27.16
CA SER A 585 7.90 20.61 -26.78
C SER A 585 8.42 20.47 -25.34
N VAL A 586 9.43 21.28 -24.98
CA VAL A 586 9.98 21.29 -23.61
C VAL A 586 8.89 21.56 -22.57
N ASP A 587 8.00 22.52 -22.82
CA ASP A 587 6.94 22.85 -21.87
C ASP A 587 5.91 21.72 -21.72
N GLN A 588 5.59 21.02 -22.82
CA GLN A 588 4.76 19.81 -22.75
C GLN A 588 5.46 18.71 -21.95
N LYS A 589 6.77 18.50 -22.14
CA LYS A 589 7.52 17.52 -21.34
C LYS A 589 7.51 17.86 -19.85
N LYS A 590 7.60 19.15 -19.49
CA LYS A 590 7.52 19.61 -18.09
C LYS A 590 6.14 19.37 -17.49
N GLU A 591 5.07 19.68 -18.22
CA GLU A 591 3.69 19.40 -17.80
C GLU A 591 3.49 17.91 -17.56
N TYR A 592 3.93 17.07 -18.51
CA TYR A 592 3.81 15.62 -18.42
C TYR A 592 4.63 15.05 -17.25
N PHE A 593 5.86 15.52 -17.06
CA PHE A 593 6.74 15.11 -15.95
C PHE A 593 6.11 15.37 -14.57
N HIS A 594 5.58 16.58 -14.37
CA HIS A 594 4.89 16.92 -13.12
C HIS A 594 3.62 16.10 -12.96
N LYS A 595 2.85 15.85 -14.03
CA LYS A 595 1.69 14.98 -13.97
C LYS A 595 2.05 13.54 -13.56
N LEU A 596 3.17 12.99 -14.03
CA LEU A 596 3.64 11.66 -13.61
C LEU A 596 3.97 11.63 -12.10
N ILE A 597 4.63 12.68 -11.59
CA ILE A 597 4.91 12.82 -10.15
C ILE A 597 3.61 12.92 -9.35
N ASP A 598 2.65 13.73 -9.83
CA ASP A 598 1.34 13.91 -9.18
C ASP A 598 0.54 12.60 -9.12
N ILE A 599 0.60 11.77 -10.17
CA ILE A 599 -0.01 10.43 -10.19
C ILE A 599 0.66 9.50 -9.17
N GLY A 600 1.95 9.70 -8.87
CA GLY A 600 2.67 8.94 -7.84
C GLY A 600 3.87 8.13 -8.35
N PHE A 601 4.25 8.25 -9.63
CA PHE A 601 5.40 7.52 -10.17
C PHE A 601 6.69 7.87 -9.43
N LYS A 602 7.46 6.83 -9.05
CA LYS A 602 8.77 6.96 -8.38
C LYS A 602 9.93 6.75 -9.32
N GLU A 603 9.71 6.19 -10.50
CA GLU A 603 10.73 6.09 -11.54
C GLU A 603 10.20 6.63 -12.86
N ILE A 604 11.00 7.48 -13.50
CA ILE A 604 10.61 8.14 -14.75
C ILE A 604 11.78 8.12 -15.72
N GLU A 605 11.58 7.52 -16.90
CA GLU A 605 12.54 7.61 -18.00
C GLU A 605 12.33 8.91 -18.77
N VAL A 606 13.15 9.91 -18.43
CA VAL A 606 12.88 11.32 -18.78
C VAL A 606 13.26 11.68 -20.20
N SER A 607 14.31 11.08 -20.78
CA SER A 607 14.73 11.40 -22.15
C SER A 607 15.81 10.47 -22.69
N PHE A 608 16.27 10.76 -23.92
CA PHE A 608 17.53 10.27 -24.48
C PHE A 608 18.49 11.47 -24.65
N PRO A 609 19.16 11.93 -23.58
CA PRO A 609 19.81 13.25 -23.52
C PRO A 609 21.04 13.39 -24.41
N SER A 610 21.60 12.28 -24.88
CA SER A 610 22.71 12.30 -25.82
C SER A 610 22.28 12.38 -27.29
N ALA A 611 20.99 12.22 -27.59
CA ALA A 611 20.44 12.33 -28.95
C ALA A 611 20.18 13.78 -29.39
N SER A 612 19.82 14.68 -28.47
CA SER A 612 19.53 16.09 -28.79
C SER A 612 19.88 17.05 -27.65
N GLN A 613 20.07 18.34 -27.96
CA GLN A 613 20.26 19.37 -26.93
C GLN A 613 18.98 19.60 -26.13
N THR A 614 17.81 19.52 -26.77
CA THR A 614 16.51 19.65 -26.12
C THR A 614 16.31 18.61 -25.02
N ASP A 615 16.63 17.34 -25.28
CA ASP A 615 16.53 16.28 -24.29
C ASP A 615 17.56 16.41 -23.18
N PHE A 616 18.77 16.90 -23.50
CA PHE A 616 19.77 17.23 -22.50
C PHE A 616 19.26 18.32 -21.55
N ASP A 617 18.74 19.43 -22.09
CA ASP A 617 18.25 20.56 -21.31
C ASP A 617 17.02 20.16 -20.47
N PHE A 618 16.14 19.31 -21.02
CA PHE A 618 15.02 18.77 -20.27
C PHE A 618 15.47 17.84 -19.13
N THR A 619 16.45 16.96 -19.35
CA THR A 619 17.01 16.14 -18.26
C THR A 619 17.63 17.01 -17.16
N ARG A 620 18.33 18.09 -17.50
CA ARG A 620 18.84 19.05 -16.50
C ARG A 620 17.70 19.67 -15.68
N TYR A 621 16.63 20.08 -16.35
CA TYR A 621 15.44 20.57 -15.66
C TYR A 621 14.84 19.51 -14.73
N ALA A 622 14.72 18.25 -15.18
CA ALA A 622 14.18 17.16 -14.36
C ALA A 622 15.03 16.92 -13.10
N VAL A 623 16.36 16.92 -13.23
CA VAL A 623 17.30 16.79 -12.10
C VAL A 623 17.11 17.90 -11.06
N GLU A 624 16.83 19.13 -11.51
CA GLU A 624 16.66 20.28 -10.62
C GLU A 624 15.28 20.35 -9.95
N ASN A 625 14.28 19.63 -10.47
CA ASN A 625 12.88 19.74 -10.04
C ASN A 625 12.26 18.42 -9.58
N CYS A 626 12.98 17.30 -9.62
CA CYS A 626 12.49 16.02 -9.12
C CYS A 626 12.50 15.99 -7.58
N PRO A 627 11.46 15.43 -6.93
CA PRO A 627 11.50 15.09 -5.51
C PRO A 627 12.63 14.11 -5.16
N ASP A 628 13.10 14.12 -3.91
CA ASP A 628 14.19 13.24 -3.44
C ASP A 628 13.84 11.75 -3.52
N ASP A 629 12.55 11.39 -3.52
CA ASP A 629 12.05 10.02 -3.62
C ASP A 629 11.76 9.57 -5.06
N VAL A 630 12.15 10.36 -6.07
CA VAL A 630 11.99 10.03 -7.49
C VAL A 630 13.34 9.73 -8.14
N THR A 631 13.43 8.58 -8.81
CA THR A 631 14.60 8.14 -9.58
C THR A 631 14.43 8.50 -11.05
N LEU A 632 15.45 9.16 -11.62
CA LEU A 632 15.46 9.52 -13.04
C LEU A 632 16.22 8.48 -13.87
N GLN A 633 15.61 8.00 -14.95
CA GLN A 633 16.22 7.08 -15.91
C GLN A 633 16.48 7.77 -17.25
N CYS A 634 17.60 7.44 -17.90
CA CYS A 634 17.87 7.86 -19.27
C CYS A 634 18.37 6.68 -20.11
N LEU A 635 17.77 6.50 -21.29
CA LEU A 635 18.24 5.56 -22.29
C LEU A 635 19.51 6.09 -22.97
N VAL A 636 20.45 5.20 -23.28
CA VAL A 636 21.64 5.53 -24.07
C VAL A 636 22.14 4.33 -24.87
N GLN A 637 22.58 4.60 -26.10
CA GLN A 637 23.27 3.63 -26.95
C GLN A 637 24.68 3.33 -26.44
N SER A 638 25.19 2.13 -26.74
CA SER A 638 26.53 1.65 -26.40
C SER A 638 27.67 2.34 -27.17
N ARG A 639 27.80 3.66 -27.03
CA ARG A 639 28.89 4.47 -27.59
C ARG A 639 29.42 5.42 -26.53
N GLU A 640 30.74 5.47 -26.36
CA GLU A 640 31.36 6.18 -25.23
C GLU A 640 30.96 7.65 -25.11
N HIS A 641 31.04 8.41 -26.20
CA HIS A 641 30.69 9.83 -26.17
C HIS A 641 29.21 10.09 -25.82
N LEU A 642 28.31 9.16 -26.15
CA LEU A 642 26.90 9.26 -25.80
C LEU A 642 26.68 8.94 -24.31
N ILE A 643 27.32 7.89 -23.80
CA ILE A 643 27.26 7.51 -22.38
C ILE A 643 27.80 8.63 -21.50
N ARG A 644 28.97 9.21 -21.84
CA ARG A 644 29.52 10.36 -21.11
C ARG A 644 28.54 11.52 -21.06
N ARG A 645 27.93 11.86 -22.19
CA ARG A 645 26.94 12.93 -22.27
C ARG A 645 25.67 12.64 -21.46
N THR A 646 25.21 11.39 -21.43
CA THR A 646 24.07 11.00 -20.59
C THR A 646 24.40 11.10 -19.11
N VAL A 647 25.59 10.66 -18.68
CA VAL A 647 26.06 10.84 -17.30
C VAL A 647 26.14 12.33 -16.94
N ASP A 648 26.69 13.16 -17.82
CA ASP A 648 26.74 14.62 -17.63
C ASP A 648 25.35 15.24 -17.43
N ALA A 649 24.34 14.76 -18.16
CA ALA A 649 22.97 15.23 -18.04
C ALA A 649 22.36 14.89 -16.67
N LEU A 650 22.73 13.77 -16.05
CA LEU A 650 22.15 13.29 -14.78
C LEU A 650 22.90 13.77 -13.52
N LYS A 651 24.01 14.50 -13.67
CA LYS A 651 24.81 14.99 -12.53
C LYS A 651 23.97 15.80 -11.53
N GLY A 652 23.98 15.38 -10.26
CA GLY A 652 23.26 16.05 -9.17
C GLY A 652 21.90 15.44 -8.84
N ALA A 653 21.43 14.44 -9.59
CA ALA A 653 20.28 13.64 -9.17
C ALA A 653 20.65 12.84 -7.90
N PRO A 654 19.76 12.70 -6.91
CA PRO A 654 19.99 11.83 -5.76
C PRO A 654 20.19 10.36 -6.16
N THR A 655 19.33 9.87 -7.05
CA THR A 655 19.41 8.53 -7.66
C THR A 655 19.18 8.63 -9.16
N ALA A 656 20.00 7.93 -9.96
CA ALA A 656 19.89 7.94 -11.41
C ALA A 656 20.17 6.57 -12.04
N VAL A 657 19.38 6.21 -13.05
CA VAL A 657 19.52 4.97 -13.82
C VAL A 657 20.10 5.27 -15.20
N ILE A 658 21.24 4.65 -15.51
CA ILE A 658 21.75 4.59 -16.89
C ILE A 658 21.20 3.33 -17.54
N HIS A 659 20.33 3.49 -18.54
CA HIS A 659 19.73 2.39 -19.27
C HIS A 659 20.43 2.20 -20.62
N THR A 660 21.05 1.03 -20.82
CA THR A 660 21.62 0.61 -22.11
C THR A 660 20.92 -0.63 -22.64
N TYR A 661 21.08 -0.89 -23.92
CA TYR A 661 20.43 -2.01 -24.59
C TYR A 661 21.30 -2.57 -25.72
N LEU A 662 21.06 -3.84 -26.05
CA LEU A 662 21.61 -4.50 -27.24
C LEU A 662 20.57 -5.48 -27.78
N ALA A 663 20.26 -5.42 -29.07
CA ALA A 663 19.36 -6.40 -29.69
C ALA A 663 20.03 -7.78 -29.75
N THR A 664 19.41 -8.78 -29.13
CA THR A 664 20.01 -10.09 -28.89
C THR A 664 19.38 -11.23 -29.67
N SER A 665 18.26 -11.02 -30.38
CA SER A 665 17.62 -12.12 -31.12
C SER A 665 18.48 -12.62 -32.28
N ASP A 666 18.27 -13.89 -32.67
CA ASP A 666 19.04 -14.52 -33.74
C ASP A 666 18.96 -13.71 -35.04
N LEU A 667 17.77 -13.19 -35.37
CA LEU A 667 17.54 -12.36 -36.55
C LEU A 667 18.40 -11.09 -36.55
N PHE A 668 18.44 -10.36 -35.42
CA PHE A 668 19.22 -9.12 -35.33
C PHE A 668 20.72 -9.39 -35.39
N ARG A 669 21.18 -10.44 -34.69
CA ARG A 669 22.59 -10.83 -34.71
C ARG A 669 23.05 -11.22 -36.12
N ASP A 670 22.25 -12.02 -36.84
CA ASP A 670 22.60 -12.52 -38.17
C ASP A 670 22.48 -11.46 -39.27
N VAL A 671 21.44 -10.63 -39.24
CA VAL A 671 21.09 -9.72 -40.36
C VAL A 671 21.53 -8.29 -40.13
N VAL A 672 21.44 -7.77 -38.90
CA VAL A 672 21.72 -6.35 -38.60
C VAL A 672 23.17 -6.15 -38.21
N PHE A 673 23.68 -6.98 -37.31
CA PHE A 673 25.01 -6.78 -36.74
C PHE A 673 26.09 -7.67 -37.34
N GLY A 674 25.73 -8.83 -37.90
CA GLY A 674 26.67 -9.85 -38.34
C GLY A 674 27.56 -10.35 -37.19
N MET A 675 27.00 -10.49 -35.99
CA MET A 675 27.71 -10.83 -34.75
C MET A 675 27.32 -12.23 -34.25
N SER A 676 28.30 -12.96 -33.75
CA SER A 676 28.07 -14.17 -32.96
C SER A 676 27.52 -13.84 -31.56
N GLN A 677 26.96 -14.85 -30.88
CA GLN A 677 26.53 -14.74 -29.48
C GLN A 677 27.68 -14.26 -28.56
N GLN A 678 28.89 -14.78 -28.77
CA GLN A 678 30.07 -14.40 -28.01
C GLN A 678 30.48 -12.94 -28.23
N GLU A 679 30.46 -12.46 -29.48
CA GLU A 679 30.76 -11.05 -29.79
C GLU A 679 29.71 -10.09 -29.19
N ALA A 680 28.43 -10.50 -29.17
CA ALA A 680 27.36 -9.74 -28.51
C ALA A 680 27.59 -9.65 -26.99
N ILE A 681 27.97 -10.76 -26.33
CA ILE A 681 28.34 -10.79 -24.92
C ILE A 681 29.52 -9.84 -24.64
N GLU A 682 30.58 -9.93 -25.44
CA GLU A 682 31.77 -9.08 -25.27
C GLU A 682 31.44 -7.59 -25.36
N LYS A 683 30.58 -7.21 -26.31
CA LYS A 683 30.12 -5.83 -26.49
C LYS A 683 29.24 -5.33 -25.34
N ALA A 684 28.33 -6.16 -24.84
CA ALA A 684 27.50 -5.80 -23.69
C ALA A 684 28.35 -5.64 -22.42
N VAL A 685 29.34 -6.52 -22.21
CA VAL A 685 30.31 -6.44 -21.11
C VAL A 685 31.19 -5.19 -21.22
N GLU A 686 31.69 -4.87 -22.41
CA GLU A 686 32.46 -3.64 -22.65
C GLU A 686 31.65 -2.40 -22.26
N THR A 687 30.39 -2.36 -22.68
CA THR A 687 29.47 -1.26 -22.36
C THR A 687 29.22 -1.14 -20.86
N ALA A 688 28.93 -2.25 -20.18
CA ALA A 688 28.69 -2.26 -18.74
C ALA A 688 29.91 -1.76 -17.94
N LYS A 689 31.13 -2.20 -18.32
CA LYS A 689 32.39 -1.72 -17.72
C LYS A 689 32.58 -0.23 -17.93
N LEU A 690 32.25 0.26 -19.13
CA LEU A 690 32.35 1.68 -19.43
C LEU A 690 31.38 2.51 -18.59
N VAL A 691 30.10 2.13 -18.52
CA VAL A 691 29.10 2.81 -17.67
C VAL A 691 29.58 2.83 -16.23
N LYS A 692 30.07 1.70 -15.71
CA LYS A 692 30.62 1.59 -14.35
C LYS A 692 31.77 2.56 -14.11
N SER A 693 32.73 2.64 -15.05
CA SER A 693 33.89 3.53 -14.96
C SER A 693 33.52 5.03 -14.98
N LEU A 694 32.40 5.37 -15.61
CA LEU A 694 31.92 6.74 -15.74
C LEU A 694 30.93 7.15 -14.64
N THR A 695 30.52 6.22 -13.79
CA THR A 695 29.48 6.44 -12.77
C THR A 695 29.95 5.96 -11.41
N LYS A 696 29.61 4.73 -11.02
CA LYS A 696 29.88 4.12 -9.72
C LYS A 696 31.36 4.13 -9.32
N ASP A 697 32.28 3.98 -10.27
CA ASP A 697 33.73 3.97 -9.99
C ASP A 697 34.37 5.38 -10.05
N ASP A 698 33.66 6.41 -10.52
CA ASP A 698 34.16 7.80 -10.57
C ASP A 698 33.99 8.49 -9.20
N PRO A 699 35.09 8.85 -8.51
CA PRO A 699 35.00 9.47 -7.19
C PRO A 699 34.32 10.84 -7.16
N THR A 700 34.24 11.53 -8.29
CA THR A 700 33.60 12.85 -8.41
C THR A 700 32.08 12.78 -8.48
N LEU A 701 31.51 11.58 -8.65
CA LEU A 701 30.07 11.36 -8.83
C LEU A 701 29.45 10.51 -7.71
N LYS A 702 30.12 10.44 -6.55
CA LYS A 702 29.68 9.65 -5.39
C LYS A 702 28.40 10.18 -4.71
N ASP A 703 28.05 11.44 -4.96
CA ASP A 703 26.85 12.06 -4.39
C ASP A 703 25.56 11.54 -5.02
N THR A 704 25.64 10.91 -6.20
CA THR A 704 24.52 10.27 -6.89
C THR A 704 24.59 8.76 -6.70
N LYS A 705 23.48 8.13 -6.29
CA LYS A 705 23.32 6.67 -6.34
C LYS A 705 23.08 6.24 -7.79
N TRP A 706 24.11 5.68 -8.43
CA TRP A 706 24.03 5.19 -9.80
C TRP A 706 23.54 3.74 -9.86
N ILE A 707 22.46 3.55 -10.60
CA ILE A 707 21.89 2.25 -10.95
C ILE A 707 22.13 2.02 -12.45
N TYR A 708 22.32 0.76 -12.83
CA TYR A 708 22.48 0.37 -14.23
C TYR A 708 21.32 -0.53 -14.63
N GLN A 709 20.73 -0.20 -15.77
CA GLN A 709 19.76 -1.05 -16.44
C GLN A 709 20.34 -1.55 -17.76
N PHE A 710 20.19 -2.86 -18.00
CA PHE A 710 20.52 -3.48 -19.28
C PHE A 710 19.29 -4.19 -19.85
N SER A 711 18.99 -3.91 -21.11
CA SER A 711 17.97 -4.62 -21.88
C SER A 711 18.61 -5.53 -22.93
N PRO A 712 18.47 -6.87 -22.86
CA PRO A 712 18.52 -7.73 -24.04
C PRO A 712 17.32 -7.40 -24.95
N GLU A 713 17.48 -6.40 -25.83
CA GLU A 713 16.44 -5.97 -26.75
C GLU A 713 16.03 -7.15 -27.67
N CYS A 714 14.73 -7.23 -27.99
CA CYS A 714 14.11 -8.40 -28.61
C CYS A 714 14.17 -9.67 -27.74
N PHE A 715 14.05 -9.54 -26.40
CA PHE A 715 14.05 -10.68 -25.47
C PHE A 715 13.00 -11.74 -25.84
N SER A 716 11.78 -11.33 -26.22
CA SER A 716 10.69 -12.24 -26.61
C SER A 716 11.04 -13.15 -27.80
N ASP A 717 11.99 -12.75 -28.65
CA ASP A 717 12.50 -13.47 -29.82
C ASP A 717 13.94 -13.99 -29.61
N THR A 718 14.50 -13.82 -28.41
CA THR A 718 15.84 -14.30 -28.06
C THR A 718 15.74 -15.69 -27.40
N PRO A 719 16.60 -16.66 -27.75
CA PRO A 719 16.67 -17.93 -27.02
C PRO A 719 16.87 -17.68 -25.51
N PRO A 720 16.01 -18.22 -24.63
CA PRO A 720 16.06 -17.92 -23.18
C PRO A 720 17.41 -18.21 -22.54
N GLU A 721 18.10 -19.27 -22.98
CA GLU A 721 19.43 -19.63 -22.51
C GLU A 721 20.46 -18.56 -22.84
N PHE A 722 20.39 -17.96 -24.04
CA PHE A 722 21.30 -16.91 -24.45
C PHE A 722 20.99 -15.57 -23.77
N ALA A 723 19.71 -15.23 -23.60
CA ALA A 723 19.29 -14.05 -22.85
C ALA A 723 19.80 -14.12 -21.39
N LEU A 724 19.73 -15.30 -20.77
CA LEU A 724 20.30 -15.55 -19.46
C LEU A 724 21.83 -15.38 -19.47
N GLU A 725 22.53 -15.99 -20.43
CA GLU A 725 24.00 -15.95 -20.53
C GLU A 725 24.55 -14.53 -20.67
N ILE A 726 23.96 -13.71 -21.55
CA ILE A 726 24.40 -12.31 -21.73
C ILE A 726 24.11 -11.45 -20.50
N CYS A 727 22.95 -11.63 -19.87
CA CYS A 727 22.62 -10.92 -18.63
C CYS A 727 23.57 -11.33 -17.50
N GLU A 728 23.95 -12.62 -17.38
CA GLU A 728 24.97 -13.06 -16.42
C GLU A 728 26.31 -12.38 -16.64
N ALA A 729 26.75 -12.27 -17.90
CA ALA A 729 27.99 -11.60 -18.24
C ALA A 729 27.95 -10.10 -17.91
N VAL A 730 26.82 -9.43 -18.20
CA VAL A 730 26.60 -8.02 -17.87
C VAL A 730 26.53 -7.80 -16.37
N LYS A 731 25.82 -8.65 -15.62
CA LYS A 731 25.77 -8.62 -14.15
C LYS A 731 27.16 -8.68 -13.56
N LYS A 732 27.97 -9.63 -14.05
CA LYS A 732 29.36 -9.79 -13.64
C LYS A 732 30.22 -8.57 -13.94
N ALA A 733 29.96 -7.87 -15.03
CA ALA A 733 30.69 -6.66 -15.42
C ALA A 733 30.30 -5.42 -14.60
N TRP A 734 29.02 -5.30 -14.23
CA TRP A 734 28.48 -4.18 -13.45
C TRP A 734 28.75 -4.31 -11.95
N GLU A 735 28.81 -5.54 -11.44
CA GLU A 735 29.10 -5.82 -10.04
C GLU A 735 28.01 -5.31 -9.06
N PRO A 736 26.73 -5.69 -9.24
CA PRO A 736 25.64 -5.22 -8.37
C PRO A 736 25.75 -5.77 -6.95
N THR A 737 25.05 -5.11 -6.03
CA THR A 737 24.84 -5.58 -4.65
C THR A 737 23.36 -5.65 -4.34
N VAL A 738 22.98 -6.19 -3.18
CA VAL A 738 21.56 -6.24 -2.77
C VAL A 738 21.00 -4.83 -2.54
N GLU A 739 21.83 -3.90 -2.06
CA GLU A 739 21.45 -2.51 -1.79
C GLU A 739 21.44 -1.63 -3.05
N ASN A 740 22.16 -2.06 -4.08
CA ASN A 740 22.24 -1.41 -5.38
C ASN A 740 22.15 -2.46 -6.50
N PRO A 741 20.95 -3.04 -6.69
CA PRO A 741 20.74 -4.10 -7.67
C PRO A 741 20.93 -3.57 -9.10
N ILE A 742 21.23 -4.49 -10.02
CA ILE A 742 21.14 -4.20 -11.46
C ILE A 742 19.70 -4.42 -11.90
N ILE A 743 19.23 -3.60 -12.84
CA ILE A 743 17.94 -3.85 -13.49
C ILE A 743 18.18 -4.61 -14.79
N PHE A 744 17.57 -5.78 -14.93
CA PHE A 744 17.44 -6.45 -16.22
C PHE A 744 16.03 -6.23 -16.74
N ASN A 745 15.93 -5.41 -17.78
CA ASN A 745 14.67 -5.16 -18.44
C ASN A 745 14.50 -6.18 -19.58
N LEU A 746 13.40 -6.93 -19.57
CA LEU A 746 13.15 -8.05 -20.47
C LEU A 746 12.09 -7.67 -21.52
N PRO A 747 12.46 -6.96 -22.60
CA PRO A 747 11.47 -6.37 -23.46
C PRO A 747 10.85 -7.37 -24.43
N ALA A 748 9.52 -7.42 -24.49
CA ALA A 748 8.83 -7.89 -25.70
C ALA A 748 8.84 -6.76 -26.73
N THR A 749 10.04 -6.42 -27.25
CA THR A 749 10.26 -5.34 -28.24
C THR A 749 9.32 -5.47 -29.43
N VAL A 750 9.09 -6.70 -29.85
CA VAL A 750 7.94 -7.09 -30.66
C VAL A 750 7.21 -8.20 -29.90
N GLU A 751 5.89 -8.09 -29.82
CA GLU A 751 5.07 -9.17 -29.28
C GLU A 751 4.99 -10.32 -30.30
N VAL A 752 5.80 -11.37 -30.13
CA VAL A 752 5.93 -12.46 -31.14
C VAL A 752 5.08 -13.70 -30.85
N ALA A 753 4.63 -13.89 -29.61
CA ALA A 753 3.88 -15.07 -29.15
C ALA A 753 2.68 -14.69 -28.28
N SER A 754 1.97 -15.69 -27.73
CA SER A 754 0.91 -15.46 -26.74
C SER A 754 1.52 -15.07 -25.38
N PRO A 755 0.79 -14.34 -24.53
CA PRO A 755 1.34 -13.78 -23.29
C PRO A 755 1.82 -14.85 -22.28
N ASN A 756 1.25 -16.06 -22.30
CA ASN A 756 1.74 -17.17 -21.47
C ASN A 756 3.16 -17.63 -21.86
N VAL A 757 3.55 -17.51 -23.14
CA VAL A 757 4.91 -17.87 -23.58
C VAL A 757 5.93 -16.86 -23.06
N TYR A 758 5.58 -15.56 -23.10
CA TYR A 758 6.42 -14.52 -22.48
C TYR A 758 6.57 -14.74 -20.98
N ALA A 759 5.47 -15.06 -20.28
CA ALA A 759 5.50 -15.38 -18.86
C ALA A 759 6.39 -16.60 -18.55
N ASP A 760 6.33 -17.66 -19.35
CA ASP A 760 7.22 -18.83 -19.22
C ASP A 760 8.71 -18.43 -19.39
N GLN A 761 9.02 -17.53 -20.32
CA GLN A 761 10.38 -17.00 -20.52
C GLN A 761 10.85 -16.16 -19.32
N VAL A 762 9.97 -15.32 -18.77
CA VAL A 762 10.25 -14.54 -17.55
C VAL A 762 10.47 -15.47 -16.35
N GLU A 763 9.59 -16.46 -16.14
CA GLU A 763 9.73 -17.44 -15.06
C GLU A 763 11.05 -18.21 -15.19
N TYR A 764 11.38 -18.64 -16.41
CA TYR A 764 12.65 -19.30 -16.70
C TYR A 764 13.83 -18.38 -16.34
N PHE A 765 13.81 -17.12 -16.77
CA PHE A 765 14.87 -16.16 -16.44
C PHE A 765 15.00 -15.98 -14.92
N CYS A 766 13.89 -15.71 -14.22
CA CYS A 766 13.85 -15.49 -12.78
C CYS A 766 14.34 -16.68 -11.97
N ARG A 767 14.02 -17.92 -12.39
CA ARG A 767 14.45 -19.14 -11.70
C ARG A 767 15.92 -19.49 -11.92
N ASN A 768 16.52 -19.01 -13.01
CA ASN A 768 17.86 -19.44 -13.43
C ASN A 768 18.94 -18.35 -13.32
N ILE A 769 18.58 -17.06 -13.26
CA ILE A 769 19.54 -15.99 -13.00
C ILE A 769 20.14 -16.16 -11.60
N SER A 770 21.47 -16.26 -11.52
CA SER A 770 22.17 -16.41 -10.25
C SER A 770 22.12 -15.10 -9.46
N GLU A 771 22.26 -15.17 -8.14
CA GLU A 771 22.23 -13.98 -7.26
C GLU A 771 20.98 -13.11 -7.53
N ARG A 772 19.81 -13.76 -7.69
CA ARG A 772 18.51 -13.13 -8.05
C ARG A 772 18.15 -11.96 -7.13
N GLU A 773 18.60 -12.00 -5.88
CA GLU A 773 18.43 -10.92 -4.89
C GLU A 773 19.19 -9.63 -5.23
N LYS A 774 20.09 -9.64 -6.22
CA LYS A 774 20.84 -8.48 -6.73
C LYS A 774 20.30 -7.98 -8.07
N VAL A 775 19.18 -8.52 -8.53
CA VAL A 775 18.58 -8.27 -9.82
C VAL A 775 17.15 -7.80 -9.60
N VAL A 776 16.80 -6.68 -10.20
CA VAL A 776 15.41 -6.27 -10.43
C VAL A 776 15.03 -6.72 -11.84
N VAL A 777 14.04 -7.59 -11.96
CA VAL A 777 13.51 -8.04 -13.24
C VAL A 777 12.41 -7.10 -13.68
N SER A 778 12.73 -6.24 -14.64
CA SER A 778 11.81 -5.26 -15.20
C SER A 778 11.15 -5.82 -16.47
N LEU A 779 9.85 -5.61 -16.62
CA LEU A 779 9.06 -6.09 -17.74
C LEU A 779 8.66 -4.91 -18.63
N HIS A 780 8.87 -5.05 -19.94
CA HIS A 780 8.61 -3.99 -20.92
C HIS A 780 7.99 -4.61 -22.16
N CYS A 781 6.66 -4.66 -22.23
CA CYS A 781 5.97 -5.28 -23.35
C CYS A 781 5.39 -4.23 -24.29
N HIS A 782 5.67 -4.37 -25.59
CA HIS A 782 4.86 -3.74 -26.62
C HIS A 782 3.57 -4.53 -26.87
N ASN A 783 2.71 -4.01 -27.75
CA ASN A 783 1.35 -4.50 -27.91
C ASN A 783 1.05 -5.01 -29.35
N ASP A 784 2.04 -5.53 -30.08
CA ASP A 784 1.91 -5.87 -31.52
C ASP A 784 0.80 -6.90 -31.82
N ARG A 785 0.47 -7.77 -30.87
CA ARG A 785 -0.62 -8.76 -30.95
C ARG A 785 -1.81 -8.41 -30.05
N GLY A 786 -1.78 -7.24 -29.40
CA GLY A 786 -2.85 -6.74 -28.55
C GLY A 786 -2.90 -7.38 -27.16
N CYS A 787 -1.85 -8.09 -26.71
CA CYS A 787 -1.83 -8.75 -25.41
C CYS A 787 -0.73 -8.25 -24.46
N GLY A 788 -0.18 -7.04 -24.67
CA GLY A 788 0.87 -6.47 -23.82
C GLY A 788 0.49 -6.41 -22.33
N VAL A 789 -0.75 -6.01 -22.01
CA VAL A 789 -1.29 -6.00 -20.63
C VAL A 789 -1.27 -7.40 -20.02
N ALA A 790 -1.81 -8.40 -20.73
CA ALA A 790 -1.84 -9.78 -20.26
C ALA A 790 -0.43 -10.38 -20.11
N ALA A 791 0.52 -10.01 -20.98
CA ALA A 791 1.90 -10.45 -20.90
C ALA A 791 2.58 -9.91 -19.63
N ILE A 792 2.32 -8.66 -19.26
CA ILE A 792 2.85 -8.07 -18.03
C ILE A 792 2.21 -8.69 -16.79
N GLU A 793 0.89 -8.82 -16.72
CA GLU A 793 0.22 -9.44 -15.55
C GLU A 793 0.71 -10.86 -15.30
N LEU A 794 0.84 -11.67 -16.36
CA LEU A 794 1.40 -13.02 -16.26
C LEU A 794 2.91 -13.01 -15.95
N GLY A 795 3.67 -12.06 -16.51
CA GLY A 795 5.10 -11.89 -16.21
C GLY A 795 5.36 -11.49 -14.75
N LEU A 796 4.50 -10.67 -14.16
CA LEU A 796 4.55 -10.33 -12.74
C LEU A 796 4.27 -11.56 -11.88
N MET A 797 3.24 -12.34 -12.21
CA MET A 797 2.98 -13.64 -11.55
C MET A 797 4.13 -14.65 -11.73
N ALA A 798 4.88 -14.55 -12.83
CA ALA A 798 6.09 -15.35 -13.10
C ALA A 798 7.34 -14.88 -12.33
N GLY A 799 7.25 -13.80 -11.56
CA GLY A 799 8.32 -13.30 -10.70
C GLY A 799 9.06 -12.07 -11.25
N GLY A 800 8.44 -11.29 -12.14
CA GLY A 800 8.90 -9.92 -12.43
C GLY A 800 8.67 -8.98 -11.25
N ASP A 801 9.56 -8.00 -11.06
CA ASP A 801 9.56 -7.08 -9.92
C ASP A 801 9.03 -5.68 -10.29
N ARG A 802 9.23 -5.29 -11.56
CA ARG A 802 9.07 -3.92 -12.04
C ARG A 802 8.42 -3.87 -13.42
N VAL A 803 7.65 -2.82 -13.70
CA VAL A 803 6.98 -2.62 -15.00
C VAL A 803 7.40 -1.31 -15.64
N GLU A 804 7.72 -1.34 -16.94
CA GLU A 804 7.87 -0.16 -17.78
C GLU A 804 6.73 -0.07 -18.79
N GLY A 805 6.14 1.12 -18.94
CA GLY A 805 5.11 1.36 -19.93
C GLY A 805 4.79 2.84 -20.13
N CYS A 806 3.68 3.11 -20.81
CA CYS A 806 3.18 4.47 -21.00
C CYS A 806 1.74 4.61 -20.53
N LEU A 807 1.35 5.83 -20.17
CA LEU A 807 -0.07 6.15 -19.96
C LEU A 807 -0.84 5.94 -21.26
N PHE A 808 -1.95 5.18 -21.19
CA PHE A 808 -2.79 4.82 -22.32
C PHE A 808 -2.05 4.13 -23.48
N GLY A 809 -0.95 3.45 -23.16
CA GLY A 809 -0.25 2.58 -24.10
C GLY A 809 0.39 3.32 -25.28
N ASN A 810 0.82 4.58 -25.11
CA ASN A 810 1.65 5.23 -26.14
C ASN A 810 3.02 4.53 -26.28
N GLY A 811 3.73 4.72 -27.40
CA GLY A 811 5.04 4.08 -27.65
C GLY A 811 5.13 3.44 -29.03
N GLU A 812 6.13 2.60 -29.27
CA GLU A 812 6.44 2.11 -30.62
C GLU A 812 5.32 1.27 -31.26
N ARG A 813 4.97 1.60 -32.51
CA ARG A 813 3.96 0.96 -33.40
C ARG A 813 2.56 0.85 -32.81
N THR A 814 2.30 -0.23 -32.07
CA THR A 814 1.04 -0.55 -31.40
C THR A 814 1.03 -0.08 -29.95
N GLY A 815 2.15 0.48 -29.48
CA GLY A 815 2.29 1.06 -28.16
C GLY A 815 3.07 0.19 -27.19
N ASN A 816 3.51 0.82 -26.10
CA ASN A 816 3.88 0.10 -24.87
C ASN A 816 2.64 -0.46 -24.18
N VAL A 817 2.86 -1.28 -23.16
CA VAL A 817 1.80 -1.64 -22.23
C VAL A 817 1.17 -0.40 -21.60
N ASP A 818 -0.15 -0.42 -21.47
CA ASP A 818 -0.92 0.67 -20.89
C ASP A 818 -0.85 0.61 -19.35
N LEU A 819 -0.13 1.56 -18.75
CA LEU A 819 0.02 1.69 -17.30
C LEU A 819 -1.29 2.06 -16.60
N VAL A 820 -2.20 2.77 -17.26
CA VAL A 820 -3.52 3.09 -16.69
C VAL A 820 -4.35 1.80 -16.58
N THR A 821 -4.33 0.98 -17.63
CA THR A 821 -5.01 -0.31 -17.63
C THR A 821 -4.44 -1.24 -16.56
N LEU A 822 -3.12 -1.40 -16.48
CA LEU A 822 -2.51 -2.28 -15.47
C LEU A 822 -2.83 -1.83 -14.03
N ALA A 823 -2.68 -0.54 -13.74
CA ALA A 823 -2.96 -0.01 -12.41
C ALA A 823 -4.43 -0.18 -12.01
N LEU A 824 -5.36 0.08 -12.94
CA LEU A 824 -6.78 -0.06 -12.65
C LEU A 824 -7.26 -1.51 -12.67
N ASN A 825 -6.59 -2.42 -13.37
CA ASN A 825 -6.83 -3.87 -13.23
C ASN A 825 -6.54 -4.32 -11.80
N LEU A 826 -5.39 -3.93 -11.23
CA LEU A 826 -5.07 -4.18 -9.82
C LEU A 826 -6.16 -3.59 -8.91
N TYR A 827 -6.54 -2.34 -9.14
CA TYR A 827 -7.59 -1.68 -8.35
C TYR A 827 -8.91 -2.46 -8.38
N THR A 828 -9.34 -2.94 -9.55
CA THR A 828 -10.58 -3.72 -9.68
C THR A 828 -10.50 -5.12 -9.05
N ASP A 829 -9.30 -5.66 -8.91
CA ASP A 829 -9.04 -6.90 -8.16
C ASP A 829 -8.85 -6.65 -6.65
N GLY A 830 -8.94 -5.39 -6.20
CA GLY A 830 -8.83 -5.01 -4.79
C GLY A 830 -7.39 -4.83 -4.30
N VAL A 831 -6.43 -4.72 -5.22
CA VAL A 831 -5.01 -4.46 -4.94
C VAL A 831 -4.69 -2.99 -5.20
N SER A 832 -4.05 -2.31 -4.26
CA SER A 832 -3.64 -0.91 -4.47
C SER A 832 -2.56 -0.84 -5.55
N PRO A 833 -2.74 -0.02 -6.60
CA PRO A 833 -1.67 0.21 -7.58
C PRO A 833 -0.61 1.20 -7.10
N GLU A 834 -0.84 1.89 -5.96
CA GLU A 834 -0.01 3.02 -5.48
C GLU A 834 0.12 4.19 -6.47
N LEU A 835 -0.77 4.25 -7.47
CA LEU A 835 -0.90 5.32 -8.46
C LEU A 835 -2.32 5.90 -8.39
N ASP A 836 -2.45 7.22 -8.44
CA ASP A 836 -3.71 7.94 -8.32
C ASP A 836 -4.33 8.27 -9.68
N PHE A 837 -5.45 7.61 -9.99
CA PHE A 837 -6.27 7.87 -11.17
C PHE A 837 -7.68 8.39 -10.83
N SER A 838 -7.85 8.96 -9.63
CA SER A 838 -9.14 9.49 -9.16
C SER A 838 -9.67 10.65 -10.01
N ASP A 839 -8.81 11.34 -10.76
CA ASP A 839 -9.18 12.29 -11.82
C ASP A 839 -8.54 11.86 -13.15
N ILE A 840 -9.09 10.80 -13.75
CA ILE A 840 -8.58 10.25 -15.02
C ILE A 840 -8.73 11.25 -16.17
N GLN A 841 -9.68 12.19 -16.10
CA GLN A 841 -9.84 13.19 -17.16
C GLN A 841 -8.65 14.15 -17.17
N SER A 842 -8.13 14.56 -16.01
CA SER A 842 -6.92 15.38 -15.96
C SER A 842 -5.70 14.66 -16.55
N VAL A 843 -5.64 13.34 -16.45
CA VAL A 843 -4.58 12.52 -17.04
C VAL A 843 -4.73 12.47 -18.55
N ILE A 844 -5.93 12.15 -19.05
CA ILE A 844 -6.27 12.14 -20.49
C ILE A 844 -5.93 13.48 -21.13
N ASP A 845 -6.32 14.58 -20.49
CA ASP A 845 -6.07 15.93 -20.94
C ASP A 845 -4.58 16.21 -21.19
N VAL A 846 -3.70 15.80 -20.27
CA VAL A 846 -2.25 15.94 -20.42
C VAL A 846 -1.72 15.01 -21.50
N VAL A 847 -2.19 13.76 -21.52
CA VAL A 847 -1.76 12.74 -22.48
C VAL A 847 -2.11 13.16 -23.91
N GLU A 848 -3.35 13.56 -24.18
CA GLU A 848 -3.78 13.99 -25.52
C GLU A 848 -3.09 15.29 -25.96
N ARG A 849 -2.86 16.24 -25.05
CA ARG A 849 -2.09 17.47 -25.36
C ARG A 849 -0.63 17.18 -25.65
N GLY A 850 0.00 16.29 -24.88
CA GLY A 850 1.40 15.92 -25.03
C GLY A 850 1.62 15.08 -26.28
N ASN A 851 0.85 13.99 -26.41
CA ASN A 851 1.00 12.99 -27.47
C ASN A 851 0.38 13.44 -28.79
N LYS A 852 -0.61 14.35 -28.77
CA LYS A 852 -1.39 14.78 -29.95
C LYS A 852 -2.10 13.61 -30.63
N ILE A 853 -2.33 12.53 -29.87
CA ILE A 853 -3.06 11.33 -30.26
C ILE A 853 -4.26 11.25 -29.31
N PRO A 854 -5.50 11.19 -29.83
CA PRO A 854 -6.67 11.04 -28.98
C PRO A 854 -6.69 9.67 -28.33
N ILE A 855 -7.17 9.59 -27.09
CA ILE A 855 -7.43 8.31 -26.44
C ILE A 855 -8.56 7.61 -27.17
N HIS A 856 -8.35 6.34 -27.51
CA HIS A 856 -9.39 5.58 -28.19
C HIS A 856 -10.64 5.51 -27.32
N GLU A 857 -11.81 5.67 -27.93
CA GLU A 857 -13.11 5.69 -27.26
C GLU A 857 -13.36 4.43 -26.40
N ARG A 858 -12.69 3.32 -26.72
CA ARG A 858 -12.77 2.04 -26.00
C ARG A 858 -11.50 1.65 -25.25
N ALA A 859 -10.53 2.56 -25.10
CA ALA A 859 -9.39 2.32 -24.24
C ALA A 859 -9.89 1.99 -22.82
N PRO A 860 -9.47 0.88 -22.19
CA PRO A 860 -9.97 0.51 -20.87
C PRO A 860 -9.89 1.67 -19.89
N TYR A 861 -10.96 1.83 -19.10
CA TYR A 861 -11.14 2.87 -18.07
C TYR A 861 -11.19 4.34 -18.56
N GLY A 862 -10.26 4.79 -19.39
CA GLY A 862 -10.17 6.18 -19.84
C GLY A 862 -11.04 6.53 -21.05
N GLY A 863 -11.36 5.56 -21.90
CA GLY A 863 -12.11 5.76 -23.14
C GLY A 863 -13.54 6.24 -22.90
N SER A 864 -14.02 7.18 -23.72
CA SER A 864 -15.34 7.81 -23.56
C SER A 864 -16.52 6.82 -23.55
N LEU A 865 -16.39 5.62 -24.11
CA LEU A 865 -17.46 4.63 -24.20
C LEU A 865 -17.41 3.55 -23.12
N VAL A 866 -16.38 3.50 -22.28
CA VAL A 866 -16.22 2.42 -21.29
C VAL A 866 -17.17 2.57 -20.10
N VAL A 867 -17.66 3.78 -19.85
CA VAL A 867 -18.68 4.10 -18.83
C VAL A 867 -20.09 4.17 -19.42
N CYS A 868 -20.28 3.70 -20.66
CA CYS A 868 -21.51 3.84 -21.43
C CYS A 868 -22.24 2.50 -21.62
N ALA A 869 -23.56 2.49 -21.46
CA ALA A 869 -24.40 1.33 -21.81
C ALA A 869 -25.40 1.68 -22.91
N PHE A 870 -25.25 1.04 -24.08
CA PHE A 870 -26.12 1.28 -25.25
C PHE A 870 -27.37 0.39 -25.29
N SER A 871 -27.30 -0.81 -24.68
CA SER A 871 -28.43 -1.75 -24.67
C SER A 871 -29.46 -1.35 -23.63
N GLY A 872 -30.73 -1.25 -24.02
CA GLY A 872 -31.83 -0.97 -23.09
C GLY A 872 -31.95 -2.02 -21.98
N SER A 873 -31.61 -3.29 -22.25
CA SER A 873 -31.58 -4.32 -21.20
C SER A 873 -30.42 -4.14 -20.22
N HIS A 874 -29.25 -3.70 -20.69
CA HIS A 874 -28.11 -3.39 -19.81
C HIS A 874 -28.42 -2.14 -18.99
N GLN A 875 -29.02 -1.11 -19.58
CA GLN A 875 -29.46 0.09 -18.88
C GLN A 875 -30.47 -0.24 -17.78
N ASP A 876 -31.45 -1.10 -18.05
CA ASP A 876 -32.42 -1.57 -17.04
C ASP A 876 -31.74 -2.38 -15.92
N ALA A 877 -30.81 -3.27 -16.26
CA ALA A 877 -30.05 -4.04 -15.28
C ALA A 877 -29.14 -3.17 -14.42
N ILE A 878 -28.45 -2.20 -15.01
CA ILE A 878 -27.62 -1.21 -14.30
C ILE A 878 -28.50 -0.36 -13.39
N LYS A 879 -29.67 0.10 -13.85
CA LYS A 879 -30.63 0.85 -13.02
C LYS A 879 -31.09 0.03 -11.81
N LYS A 880 -31.47 -1.23 -12.01
CA LYS A 880 -31.80 -2.16 -10.90
C LYS A 880 -30.59 -2.39 -9.99
N GLY A 881 -29.41 -2.49 -10.59
CA GLY A 881 -28.13 -2.59 -9.91
C GLY A 881 -27.90 -1.41 -8.97
N PHE A 882 -28.08 -0.17 -9.42
CA PHE A 882 -27.94 1.04 -8.60
C PHE A 882 -28.94 1.07 -7.45
N ILE A 883 -30.22 0.74 -7.69
CA ILE A 883 -31.23 0.65 -6.63
C ILE A 883 -30.80 -0.38 -5.56
N GLN A 884 -30.28 -1.53 -5.99
CA GLN A 884 -29.82 -2.56 -5.07
C GLN A 884 -28.48 -2.18 -4.41
N GLN A 885 -27.62 -1.42 -5.09
CA GLN A 885 -26.36 -0.89 -4.57
C GLN A 885 -26.64 0.12 -3.45
N GLU A 886 -27.51 1.10 -3.67
CA GLU A 886 -27.93 2.06 -2.63
C GLU A 886 -28.50 1.34 -1.40
N LYS A 887 -29.30 0.28 -1.62
CA LYS A 887 -29.81 -0.56 -0.54
C LYS A 887 -28.69 -1.29 0.21
N ARG A 888 -27.71 -1.85 -0.50
CA ARG A 888 -26.54 -2.54 0.10
C ARG A 888 -25.65 -1.57 0.88
N GLU A 889 -25.38 -0.39 0.32
CA GLU A 889 -24.61 0.66 0.97
C GLU A 889 -25.31 1.14 2.25
N SER A 890 -26.64 1.30 2.23
CA SER A 890 -27.43 1.60 3.43
C SER A 890 -27.42 0.48 4.49
N GLN A 891 -26.93 -0.70 4.13
CA GLN A 891 -26.75 -1.88 4.98
C GLN A 891 -25.26 -2.16 5.26
N GLY A 892 -24.37 -1.21 4.97
CA GLY A 892 -22.93 -1.32 5.24
C GLY A 892 -22.13 -2.19 4.25
N ASP A 893 -22.74 -2.72 3.19
CA ASP A 893 -22.01 -3.44 2.14
C ASP A 893 -21.54 -2.47 1.06
N VAL A 894 -20.26 -2.12 1.13
CA VAL A 894 -19.61 -1.11 0.29
C VAL A 894 -18.97 -1.68 -0.97
N ARG A 895 -19.10 -3.00 -1.19
CA ARG A 895 -18.56 -3.64 -2.39
C ARG A 895 -19.33 -3.15 -3.61
N TRP A 896 -18.58 -2.84 -4.66
CA TRP A 896 -19.17 -2.51 -5.94
C TRP A 896 -19.76 -3.77 -6.58
N MET A 897 -21.10 -3.84 -6.68
CA MET A 897 -21.80 -4.99 -7.26
C MET A 897 -22.83 -4.55 -8.29
N LEU A 898 -22.33 -3.95 -9.37
CA LEU A 898 -23.16 -3.48 -10.49
C LEU A 898 -23.04 -4.43 -11.68
N PRO A 899 -24.17 -4.82 -12.29
CA PRO A 899 -24.14 -5.49 -13.59
C PRO A 899 -23.43 -4.61 -14.62
N TYR A 900 -22.53 -5.21 -15.41
CA TYR A 900 -21.85 -4.60 -16.57
C TYR A 900 -20.88 -3.44 -16.29
N LEU A 901 -20.77 -2.94 -15.06
CA LEU A 901 -19.79 -1.93 -14.68
C LEU A 901 -18.74 -2.56 -13.74
N PRO A 902 -17.48 -2.75 -14.16
CA PRO A 902 -16.47 -3.42 -13.34
C PRO A 902 -16.03 -2.59 -12.11
N LEU A 903 -16.15 -1.26 -12.18
CA LEU A 903 -15.86 -0.32 -11.09
C LEU A 903 -16.90 0.81 -11.07
N ASP A 904 -16.98 1.57 -9.97
CA ASP A 904 -17.80 2.79 -9.92
C ASP A 904 -17.13 3.90 -10.73
N PRO A 905 -17.71 4.40 -11.84
CA PRO A 905 -17.10 5.46 -12.63
C PRO A 905 -16.65 6.67 -11.80
N LYS A 906 -17.29 6.94 -10.65
CA LYS A 906 -16.88 8.02 -9.75
C LYS A 906 -15.48 7.84 -9.16
N ASP A 907 -15.04 6.61 -8.95
CA ASP A 907 -13.72 6.29 -8.39
C ASP A 907 -12.56 6.80 -9.26
N ILE A 908 -12.83 7.01 -10.57
CA ILE A 908 -11.88 7.56 -11.54
C ILE A 908 -12.29 8.96 -12.02
N GLY A 909 -13.20 9.64 -11.30
CA GLY A 909 -13.64 10.99 -11.64
C GLY A 909 -14.58 11.06 -12.85
N ARG A 910 -15.15 9.92 -13.25
CA ARG A 910 -16.12 9.81 -14.34
C ARG A 910 -17.55 9.69 -13.80
N SER A 911 -18.51 9.70 -14.71
CA SER A 911 -19.91 9.41 -14.42
C SER A 911 -20.40 8.32 -15.36
N TYR A 912 -21.27 7.44 -14.86
CA TYR A 912 -22.01 6.53 -15.74
C TYR A 912 -22.85 7.35 -16.71
N GLU A 913 -22.59 7.18 -18.00
CA GLU A 913 -23.38 7.80 -19.06
C GLU A 913 -24.32 6.76 -19.66
N ALA A 914 -25.60 6.84 -19.29
CA ALA A 914 -26.62 6.24 -20.12
C ALA A 914 -26.66 7.03 -21.43
N VAL A 915 -25.83 6.65 -22.40
CA VAL A 915 -25.90 7.20 -23.76
C VAL A 915 -27.18 6.68 -24.35
N ILE A 916 -28.25 7.46 -24.16
CA ILE A 916 -29.48 7.17 -24.85
C ILE A 916 -29.35 7.78 -26.22
N ARG A 917 -28.93 6.92 -27.17
CA ARG A 917 -29.03 7.25 -28.59
C ARG A 917 -30.47 7.69 -28.85
N VAL A 918 -30.65 8.73 -29.65
CA VAL A 918 -31.92 9.00 -30.34
C VAL A 918 -31.61 8.86 -31.83
N ASN A 919 -31.42 7.62 -32.28
CA ASN A 919 -31.39 7.22 -33.68
C ASN A 919 -32.67 6.43 -34.03
N SER A 920 -32.81 6.04 -35.30
CA SER A 920 -33.98 5.29 -35.79
C SER A 920 -34.23 3.92 -35.11
N GLN A 921 -33.33 3.46 -34.22
CA GLN A 921 -33.46 2.19 -33.47
C GLN A 921 -33.62 2.36 -31.95
N SER A 922 -33.33 3.53 -31.39
CA SER A 922 -33.47 3.78 -29.95
C SER A 922 -34.92 4.05 -29.57
N GLY A 923 -35.39 3.39 -28.51
CA GLY A 923 -36.77 3.48 -28.05
C GLY A 923 -37.19 4.89 -27.62
N LYS A 924 -38.51 5.11 -27.60
CA LYS A 924 -39.26 6.37 -27.32
C LYS A 924 -38.93 7.10 -26.00
N GLY A 925 -37.95 6.64 -25.21
CA GLY A 925 -37.62 7.16 -23.87
C GLY A 925 -36.35 8.02 -23.79
N GLY A 926 -35.54 8.10 -24.85
CA GLY A 926 -34.20 8.71 -24.77
C GLY A 926 -34.14 10.21 -24.61
N ALA A 927 -34.81 10.94 -25.50
CA ALA A 927 -34.88 12.39 -25.42
C ALA A 927 -35.51 12.86 -24.10
N ALA A 928 -36.52 12.14 -23.60
CA ALA A 928 -37.21 12.46 -22.35
C ALA A 928 -36.30 12.36 -21.12
N TRP A 929 -35.44 11.33 -21.06
CA TRP A 929 -34.50 11.17 -19.96
C TRP A 929 -33.39 12.21 -19.97
N ILE A 930 -32.88 12.61 -21.16
CA ILE A 930 -31.91 13.71 -21.28
C ILE A 930 -32.53 15.01 -20.74
N VAL A 931 -33.77 15.31 -21.15
CA VAL A 931 -34.52 16.47 -20.66
C VAL A 931 -34.75 16.41 -19.13
N GLN A 932 -35.08 15.24 -18.59
CA GLN A 932 -35.23 15.05 -17.15
C GLN A 932 -33.90 15.22 -16.38
N ARG A 933 -32.80 14.70 -16.92
CA ARG A 933 -31.48 14.74 -16.25
C ARG A 933 -30.86 16.12 -16.25
N TYR A 934 -30.92 16.83 -17.38
CA TYR A 934 -30.26 18.13 -17.56
C TYR A 934 -31.13 19.32 -17.14
N LEU A 935 -32.46 19.24 -17.32
CA LEU A 935 -33.39 20.33 -17.01
C LEU A 935 -34.30 20.03 -15.81
N GLY A 936 -34.30 18.80 -15.30
CA GLY A 936 -35.23 18.37 -14.23
C GLY A 936 -36.69 18.24 -14.70
N LEU A 937 -36.92 18.27 -16.02
CA LEU A 937 -38.25 18.28 -16.63
C LEU A 937 -38.73 16.85 -16.91
N ASP A 938 -39.74 16.38 -16.17
CA ASP A 938 -40.39 15.10 -16.38
C ASP A 938 -41.54 15.23 -17.39
N LEU A 939 -41.24 15.02 -18.67
CA LEU A 939 -42.20 15.22 -19.76
C LEU A 939 -43.35 14.19 -19.69
N PRO A 940 -44.63 14.60 -19.88
CA PRO A 940 -45.76 13.67 -19.95
C PRO A 940 -45.61 12.64 -21.07
N ARG A 941 -46.14 11.43 -20.88
CA ARG A 941 -45.91 10.31 -21.81
C ARG A 941 -46.23 10.65 -23.27
N LYS A 942 -47.33 11.35 -23.54
CA LYS A 942 -47.69 11.77 -24.91
C LYS A 942 -46.75 12.84 -25.46
N MET A 943 -46.22 13.71 -24.59
CA MET A 943 -45.22 14.72 -24.95
C MET A 943 -43.87 14.07 -25.25
N GLN A 944 -43.44 13.06 -24.47
CA GLN A 944 -42.23 12.27 -24.77
C GLN A 944 -42.27 11.71 -26.18
N ILE A 945 -43.44 11.18 -26.61
CA ILE A 945 -43.65 10.66 -27.96
C ILE A 945 -43.56 11.77 -29.00
N SER A 946 -44.23 12.90 -28.76
CA SER A 946 -44.21 14.07 -29.67
C SER A 946 -42.79 14.60 -29.86
N PHE A 947 -42.05 14.79 -28.77
CA PHE A 947 -40.71 15.35 -28.81
C PHE A 947 -39.69 14.37 -29.39
N SER A 948 -39.82 13.07 -29.09
CA SER A 948 -38.95 12.04 -29.68
C SER A 948 -39.01 12.05 -31.21
N LYS A 949 -40.19 12.34 -31.79
CA LYS A 949 -40.33 12.49 -33.25
C LYS A 949 -39.56 13.69 -33.78
N VAL A 950 -39.63 14.83 -33.10
CA VAL A 950 -38.88 16.04 -33.46
C VAL A 950 -37.36 15.82 -33.40
N VAL A 951 -36.90 15.14 -32.35
CA VAL A 951 -35.48 14.76 -32.19
C VAL A 951 -35.04 13.80 -33.30
N GLN A 952 -35.89 12.83 -33.65
CA GLN A 952 -35.63 11.88 -34.74
C GLN A 952 -35.52 12.58 -36.10
N ASP A 953 -36.50 13.42 -36.45
CA ASP A 953 -36.52 14.16 -37.71
C ASP A 953 -35.28 15.05 -37.86
N LYS A 954 -34.82 15.67 -36.75
CA LYS A 954 -33.62 16.51 -36.75
C LYS A 954 -32.33 15.68 -36.88
N ALA A 955 -32.22 14.55 -36.18
CA ALA A 955 -31.08 13.65 -36.31
C ALA A 955 -30.96 13.09 -37.74
N ASP A 956 -32.08 12.66 -38.33
CA ASP A 956 -32.15 12.16 -39.71
C ASP A 956 -31.71 13.25 -40.70
N SER A 957 -32.12 14.51 -40.50
CA SER A 957 -31.72 15.63 -41.37
C SER A 957 -30.21 15.95 -41.36
N LEU A 958 -29.54 15.72 -40.23
CA LEU A 958 -28.11 16.00 -40.06
C LEU A 958 -27.23 14.81 -40.43
N GLY A 959 -27.82 13.62 -40.64
CA GLY A 959 -27.09 12.37 -40.86
C GLY A 959 -26.19 11.96 -39.68
N ARG A 960 -26.45 12.51 -38.49
CA ARG A 960 -25.70 12.26 -37.25
C ARG A 960 -26.60 12.41 -36.03
N GLU A 961 -26.15 11.84 -34.92
CA GLU A 961 -26.83 11.96 -33.63
C GLU A 961 -26.74 13.39 -33.08
N LEU A 962 -27.74 13.78 -32.28
CA LEU A 962 -27.76 15.05 -31.56
C LEU A 962 -27.09 14.90 -30.19
N LYS A 963 -26.20 15.84 -29.84
CA LYS A 963 -25.61 15.96 -28.50
C LYS A 963 -26.68 16.39 -27.47
N SER A 964 -26.44 16.14 -26.18
CA SER A 964 -27.34 16.53 -25.09
C SER A 964 -27.75 18.01 -25.16
N ASP A 965 -26.79 18.91 -25.39
CA ASP A 965 -27.06 20.35 -25.51
C ASP A 965 -27.88 20.70 -26.76
N GLU A 966 -27.72 19.94 -27.85
CA GLU A 966 -28.52 20.11 -29.06
C GLU A 966 -29.97 19.64 -28.84
N ILE A 967 -30.18 18.58 -28.05
CA ILE A 967 -31.52 18.11 -27.67
C ILE A 967 -32.20 19.12 -26.74
N VAL A 968 -31.46 19.69 -25.78
CA VAL A 968 -31.97 20.76 -24.90
C VAL A 968 -32.32 22.01 -25.70
N ALA A 969 -31.45 22.44 -26.61
CA ALA A 969 -31.73 23.57 -27.51
C ALA A 969 -32.95 23.31 -28.39
N LEU A 970 -33.07 22.10 -28.93
CA LEU A 970 -34.21 21.68 -29.75
C LEU A 970 -35.53 21.66 -28.95
N LEU A 971 -35.50 21.24 -27.68
CA LEU A 971 -36.67 21.31 -26.79
C LEU A 971 -37.12 22.77 -26.61
N ASN A 972 -36.17 23.66 -26.32
CA ASN A 972 -36.44 25.08 -26.12
C ASN A 972 -36.97 25.75 -27.38
N GLU A 973 -36.42 25.42 -28.56
CA GLU A 973 -36.89 25.91 -29.86
C GLU A 973 -38.29 25.39 -30.23
N THR A 974 -38.56 24.11 -29.97
CA THR A 974 -39.82 23.45 -30.34
C THR A 974 -40.97 23.93 -29.47
N TYR A 975 -40.74 24.07 -28.17
CA TYR A 975 -41.79 24.37 -27.19
C TYR A 975 -41.69 25.78 -26.60
N ASN A 976 -40.81 26.66 -27.09
CA ASN A 976 -40.64 28.04 -26.62
C ASN A 976 -40.53 28.16 -25.08
N VAL A 977 -39.77 27.24 -24.47
CA VAL A 977 -39.56 27.18 -23.01
C VAL A 977 -38.90 28.48 -22.54
N ASP A 978 -39.50 29.16 -21.55
CA ASP A 978 -39.00 30.39 -20.92
C ASP A 978 -38.70 31.57 -21.89
N SER A 979 -39.51 31.73 -22.93
CA SER A 979 -39.37 32.76 -23.99
C SER A 979 -39.64 34.22 -23.59
N GLY A 980 -39.66 34.55 -22.29
CA GLY A 980 -40.10 35.84 -21.74
C GLY A 980 -39.41 37.10 -22.28
N SER A 981 -38.29 36.98 -22.98
CA SER A 981 -37.54 38.12 -23.54
C SER A 981 -37.67 38.28 -25.07
N VAL A 982 -37.97 37.22 -25.82
CA VAL A 982 -37.79 37.17 -27.30
C VAL A 982 -39.08 36.76 -28.06
N SER A 983 -40.19 36.51 -27.36
CA SER A 983 -41.47 36.14 -27.99
C SER A 983 -42.27 37.35 -28.50
N GLU A 984 -43.05 37.15 -29.57
CA GLU A 984 -43.94 38.17 -30.14
C GLU A 984 -45.11 38.54 -29.23
N LEU A 985 -45.59 37.59 -28.41
CA LEU A 985 -46.61 37.79 -27.40
C LEU A 985 -46.03 37.60 -25.99
N LYS A 986 -46.29 38.56 -25.10
CA LYS A 986 -45.93 38.53 -23.67
C LYS A 986 -47.14 38.85 -22.80
N ILE A 987 -47.16 38.36 -21.57
CA ILE A 987 -48.12 38.79 -20.54
C ILE A 987 -47.39 39.75 -19.60
N VAL A 988 -47.77 41.02 -19.63
CA VAL A 988 -47.21 42.11 -18.83
C VAL A 988 -47.70 42.02 -17.38
N ASP A 989 -49.00 41.83 -17.21
CA ASP A 989 -49.63 41.68 -15.90
C ASP A 989 -50.88 40.81 -16.02
N TYR A 990 -51.25 40.13 -14.95
CA TYR A 990 -52.51 39.40 -14.88
C TYR A 990 -53.02 39.27 -13.45
N LYS A 991 -54.35 39.29 -13.32
CA LYS A 991 -55.04 39.10 -12.06
C LYS A 991 -56.16 38.08 -12.24
N TYR A 992 -56.14 37.05 -11.39
CA TYR A 992 -57.26 36.15 -11.22
C TYR A 992 -58.19 36.65 -10.12
N ASP A 993 -59.50 36.64 -10.37
CA ASP A 993 -60.57 36.99 -9.45
C ASP A 993 -61.52 35.80 -9.33
N LYS A 994 -61.32 34.99 -8.28
CA LYS A 994 -62.14 33.81 -8.00
C LYS A 994 -63.49 34.28 -7.41
N LYS A 995 -64.58 34.12 -8.16
CA LYS A 995 -65.94 34.49 -7.73
C LYS A 995 -66.64 33.35 -6.98
N SER A 996 -66.37 32.10 -7.35
CA SER A 996 -66.83 30.88 -6.68
C SER A 996 -65.90 29.72 -7.00
N ASP A 997 -66.18 28.52 -6.49
CA ASP A 997 -65.43 27.31 -6.86
C ASP A 997 -65.60 26.90 -8.34
N GLU A 998 -66.62 27.41 -9.01
CA GLU A 998 -66.91 27.12 -10.42
C GLU A 998 -66.66 28.30 -11.36
N ILE A 999 -66.31 29.49 -10.83
CA ILE A 999 -66.14 30.72 -11.62
C ILE A 999 -64.89 31.48 -11.17
N THR A 1000 -63.92 31.54 -12.08
CA THR A 1000 -62.71 32.35 -12.02
C THR A 1000 -62.71 33.32 -13.21
N ASN A 1001 -62.55 34.60 -12.93
CA ASN A 1001 -62.28 35.61 -13.95
C ASN A 1001 -60.78 35.87 -14.03
N VAL A 1002 -60.27 36.15 -15.22
CA VAL A 1002 -58.93 36.66 -15.43
C VAL A 1002 -59.00 38.00 -16.16
N PHE A 1003 -58.16 38.94 -15.72
CA PHE A 1003 -57.86 40.17 -16.41
C PHE A 1003 -56.37 40.19 -16.66
N ALA A 1004 -55.94 40.23 -17.92
CA ALA A 1004 -54.53 40.23 -18.28
C ALA A 1004 -54.20 41.37 -19.26
N ILE A 1005 -53.03 41.97 -19.06
CA ILE A 1005 -52.41 42.89 -20.00
C ILE A 1005 -51.40 42.08 -20.79
N ILE A 1006 -51.64 41.95 -22.09
CA ILE A 1006 -50.72 41.30 -23.01
C ILE A 1006 -50.01 42.34 -23.87
N GLU A 1007 -48.78 42.05 -24.27
CA GLU A 1007 -48.03 42.83 -25.24
C GLU A 1007 -47.84 41.96 -26.49
N LEU A 1008 -48.34 42.42 -27.63
CA LEU A 1008 -48.20 41.74 -28.93
C LEU A 1008 -47.51 42.71 -29.89
N ASN A 1009 -46.35 42.34 -30.42
CA ASN A 1009 -45.54 43.19 -31.31
C ASN A 1009 -45.24 44.60 -30.74
N GLY A 1010 -45.10 44.71 -29.41
CA GLY A 1010 -44.81 45.98 -28.71
C GLY A 1010 -46.04 46.83 -28.38
N GLU A 1011 -47.26 46.41 -28.74
CA GLU A 1011 -48.50 47.08 -28.36
C GLU A 1011 -49.22 46.33 -27.23
N GLN A 1012 -49.77 47.07 -26.27
CA GLN A 1012 -50.47 46.49 -25.11
C GLN A 1012 -51.97 46.39 -25.33
N TYR A 1013 -52.51 45.22 -24.99
CA TYR A 1013 -53.93 44.89 -25.08
C TYR A 1013 -54.44 44.35 -23.75
N ASN A 1014 -55.66 44.76 -23.38
CA ASN A 1014 -56.36 44.21 -22.23
C ASN A 1014 -57.25 43.05 -22.68
N ILE A 1015 -57.00 41.85 -22.16
CA ILE A 1015 -57.83 40.67 -22.38
C ILE A 1015 -58.51 40.25 -21.08
N SER A 1016 -59.71 39.68 -21.23
CA SER A 1016 -60.44 39.14 -20.08
C SER A 1016 -61.20 37.88 -20.46
N GLY A 1017 -61.28 36.95 -19.50
CA GLY A 1017 -61.92 35.66 -19.70
C GLY A 1017 -62.51 35.13 -18.41
N THR A 1018 -63.51 34.27 -18.55
CA THR A 1018 -64.21 33.62 -17.43
C THR A 1018 -64.17 32.13 -17.68
N GLY A 1019 -63.82 31.35 -16.66
CA GLY A 1019 -63.78 29.89 -16.73
C GLY A 1019 -63.89 29.28 -15.34
N ASN A 1020 -63.91 27.95 -15.26
CA ASN A 1020 -63.98 27.22 -13.99
C ASN A 1020 -62.66 27.19 -13.20
N GLY A 1021 -61.59 27.80 -13.73
CA GLY A 1021 -60.31 27.91 -13.02
C GLY A 1021 -59.33 28.85 -13.74
N PRO A 1022 -58.11 29.01 -13.21
CA PRO A 1022 -57.09 29.89 -13.79
C PRO A 1022 -56.74 29.54 -15.26
N ILE A 1023 -56.63 28.26 -15.58
CA ILE A 1023 -56.30 27.80 -16.94
C ILE A 1023 -57.44 28.15 -17.92
N SER A 1024 -58.66 27.70 -17.65
CA SER A 1024 -59.80 27.90 -18.55
C SER A 1024 -60.18 29.37 -18.70
N SER A 1025 -60.07 30.17 -17.64
CA SER A 1025 -60.31 31.61 -17.73
C SER A 1025 -59.28 32.32 -18.63
N LEU A 1026 -57.99 31.94 -18.55
CA LEU A 1026 -56.94 32.50 -19.40
C LEU A 1026 -57.06 32.03 -20.86
N LEU A 1027 -57.37 30.76 -21.10
CA LEU A 1027 -57.62 30.27 -22.46
C LEU A 1027 -58.83 30.94 -23.09
N ASN A 1028 -59.91 31.16 -22.34
CA ASN A 1028 -61.07 31.90 -22.83
C ASN A 1028 -60.74 33.37 -23.12
N ALA A 1029 -59.83 33.98 -22.37
CA ALA A 1029 -59.34 35.33 -22.65
C ALA A 1029 -58.56 35.38 -23.97
N PHE A 1030 -57.64 34.43 -24.18
CA PHE A 1030 -56.88 34.32 -25.43
C PHE A 1030 -57.75 33.93 -26.62
N GLY A 1031 -58.67 32.98 -26.47
CA GLY A 1031 -59.57 32.53 -27.53
C GLY A 1031 -60.50 33.64 -28.02
N LYS A 1032 -61.02 34.48 -27.10
CA LYS A 1032 -61.78 35.68 -27.48
C LYS A 1032 -60.94 36.70 -28.24
N PHE A 1033 -59.69 36.90 -27.82
CA PHE A 1033 -58.79 37.88 -28.44
C PHE A 1033 -58.37 37.44 -29.85
N PHE A 1034 -57.90 36.20 -30.01
CA PHE A 1034 -57.45 35.64 -31.28
C PHE A 1034 -58.56 35.07 -32.16
N LYS A 1035 -59.81 35.08 -31.68
CA LYS A 1035 -61.00 34.52 -32.34
C LYS A 1035 -60.82 33.04 -32.72
N CYS A 1036 -60.35 32.25 -31.76
CA CYS A 1036 -60.16 30.81 -31.88
C CYS A 1036 -60.71 30.09 -30.63
N GLU A 1037 -61.01 28.80 -30.77
CA GLU A 1037 -61.36 27.95 -29.64
C GLU A 1037 -60.09 27.29 -29.12
N LEU A 1038 -59.83 27.42 -27.81
CA LEU A 1038 -58.66 26.85 -27.14
C LEU A 1038 -59.14 25.91 -26.04
N GLU A 1039 -58.94 24.61 -26.21
CA GLU A 1039 -59.38 23.59 -25.26
C GLU A 1039 -58.20 22.82 -24.68
N VAL A 1040 -58.20 22.58 -23.37
CA VAL A 1040 -57.16 21.77 -22.72
C VAL A 1040 -57.43 20.30 -22.95
N GLU A 1041 -56.52 19.62 -23.66
CA GLU A 1041 -56.57 18.17 -23.79
C GLU A 1041 -55.86 17.47 -22.62
N GLU A 1042 -54.76 18.04 -22.14
CA GLU A 1042 -53.92 17.43 -21.10
C GLU A 1042 -53.17 18.50 -20.30
N TYR A 1043 -53.08 18.30 -18.99
CA TYR A 1043 -52.33 19.15 -18.07
C TYR A 1043 -51.61 18.29 -17.03
N SER A 1044 -50.35 18.60 -16.75
CA SER A 1044 -49.62 18.02 -15.63
C SER A 1044 -48.57 18.98 -15.08
N GLU A 1045 -48.18 18.77 -13.83
CA GLU A 1045 -47.18 19.59 -13.16
C GLU A 1045 -46.34 18.77 -12.17
N HIS A 1046 -45.10 19.20 -11.93
CA HIS A 1046 -44.25 18.65 -10.87
C HIS A 1046 -43.21 19.66 -10.38
N SER A 1047 -42.55 19.35 -9.26
CA SER A 1047 -41.45 20.14 -8.71
C SER A 1047 -40.11 19.79 -9.35
N VAL A 1048 -39.29 20.79 -9.63
CA VAL A 1048 -37.91 20.68 -10.12
C VAL A 1048 -36.93 21.13 -9.03
N GLY A 1049 -36.04 20.23 -8.61
CA GLY A 1049 -35.05 20.44 -7.53
C GLY A 1049 -35.51 20.02 -6.12
N THR A 1050 -34.69 20.28 -5.10
CA THR A 1050 -34.98 20.01 -3.68
C THR A 1050 -34.69 21.25 -2.80
N GLY A 1051 -35.40 21.42 -1.68
CA GLY A 1051 -35.20 22.54 -0.73
C GLY A 1051 -35.99 23.82 -1.04
N SER A 1052 -35.58 24.95 -0.47
CA SER A 1052 -36.30 26.24 -0.54
C SER A 1052 -36.18 27.01 -1.87
N LYS A 1053 -35.48 26.45 -2.86
CA LYS A 1053 -35.28 27.01 -4.22
C LYS A 1053 -35.95 26.17 -5.32
N THR A 1054 -36.98 25.40 -4.99
CA THR A 1054 -37.71 24.55 -5.94
C THR A 1054 -38.50 25.37 -6.97
N LYS A 1055 -38.45 24.95 -8.23
CA LYS A 1055 -39.31 25.50 -9.30
C LYS A 1055 -40.47 24.55 -9.57
N ALA A 1056 -41.60 25.08 -10.00
CA ALA A 1056 -42.66 24.29 -10.64
C ALA A 1056 -42.39 24.20 -12.15
N ALA A 1057 -42.67 23.04 -12.72
CA ALA A 1057 -42.74 22.83 -14.17
C ALA A 1057 -44.17 22.41 -14.53
N SER A 1058 -44.75 23.07 -15.53
CA SER A 1058 -46.11 22.83 -16.00
C SER A 1058 -46.11 22.46 -17.48
N TYR A 1059 -46.86 21.42 -17.82
CA TYR A 1059 -47.03 20.92 -19.18
C TYR A 1059 -48.50 21.02 -19.54
N ILE A 1060 -48.80 21.67 -20.66
CA ILE A 1060 -50.17 21.79 -21.13
C ILE A 1060 -50.26 21.45 -22.61
N ARG A 1061 -51.27 20.68 -23.00
CA ARG A 1061 -51.62 20.40 -24.37
C ARG A 1061 -52.95 21.08 -24.67
N ILE A 1062 -52.95 21.99 -25.63
CA ILE A 1062 -54.13 22.76 -26.02
C ILE A 1062 -54.47 22.44 -27.46
N ASP A 1063 -55.73 22.07 -27.73
CA ASP A 1063 -56.28 22.03 -29.08
C ASP A 1063 -56.71 23.42 -29.54
N CYS A 1064 -56.36 23.75 -30.78
CA CYS A 1064 -56.82 24.95 -31.46
C CYS A 1064 -57.25 24.57 -32.88
N ASN A 1065 -58.56 24.46 -33.11
CA ASN A 1065 -59.15 24.12 -34.42
C ASN A 1065 -58.56 22.81 -35.01
N GLU A 1066 -58.63 21.69 -34.27
CA GLU A 1066 -58.13 20.36 -34.66
C GLU A 1066 -56.60 20.22 -34.75
N LYS A 1067 -55.86 21.20 -34.22
CA LYS A 1067 -54.40 21.15 -34.06
C LYS A 1067 -54.02 21.27 -32.60
N SER A 1068 -53.64 20.15 -31.98
CA SER A 1068 -53.09 20.17 -30.63
C SER A 1068 -51.62 20.61 -30.60
N GLN A 1069 -51.27 21.45 -29.64
CA GLN A 1069 -49.90 21.89 -29.38
C GLN A 1069 -49.55 21.74 -27.89
N TRP A 1070 -48.31 21.34 -27.61
CA TRP A 1070 -47.76 21.29 -26.26
C TRP A 1070 -47.06 22.60 -25.91
N GLY A 1071 -47.14 22.97 -24.64
CA GLY A 1071 -46.35 24.05 -24.05
C GLY A 1071 -45.77 23.65 -22.71
N ILE A 1072 -44.58 24.20 -22.42
CA ILE A 1072 -43.85 24.00 -21.17
C ILE A 1072 -43.66 25.37 -20.53
N GLY A 1073 -43.90 25.47 -19.23
CA GLY A 1073 -43.55 26.62 -18.42
C GLY A 1073 -42.77 26.19 -17.20
N THR A 1074 -41.80 27.00 -16.78
CA THR A 1074 -41.15 26.84 -15.47
C THR A 1074 -41.18 28.15 -14.69
N HIS A 1075 -41.41 28.08 -13.38
CA HIS A 1075 -41.31 29.23 -12.48
C HIS A 1075 -41.28 28.78 -11.02
N GLU A 1076 -40.79 29.60 -10.10
CA GLU A 1076 -40.91 29.38 -8.65
C GLU A 1076 -42.38 29.39 -8.15
N SER A 1077 -43.31 29.87 -8.99
CA SER A 1077 -44.75 29.94 -8.69
C SER A 1077 -45.48 28.99 -9.61
N ILE A 1078 -46.26 28.06 -9.04
CA ILE A 1078 -47.09 27.11 -9.79
C ILE A 1078 -47.97 27.85 -10.79
N THR A 1079 -48.69 28.88 -10.34
CA THR A 1079 -49.57 29.68 -11.21
C THR A 1079 -48.81 30.34 -12.35
N LYS A 1080 -47.62 30.89 -12.10
CA LYS A 1080 -46.83 31.54 -13.16
C LYS A 1080 -46.24 30.51 -14.13
N SER A 1081 -45.84 29.33 -13.64
CA SER A 1081 -45.41 28.19 -14.47
C SER A 1081 -46.54 27.77 -15.43
N THR A 1082 -47.77 27.63 -14.93
CA THR A 1082 -48.97 27.34 -15.76
C THR A 1082 -49.25 28.44 -16.77
N VAL A 1083 -49.13 29.72 -16.40
CA VAL A 1083 -49.30 30.85 -17.33
C VAL A 1083 -48.24 30.82 -18.44
N ASN A 1084 -46.98 30.52 -18.07
CA ASN A 1084 -45.88 30.40 -19.03
C ASN A 1084 -46.10 29.24 -20.00
N SER A 1085 -46.65 28.10 -19.55
CA SER A 1085 -46.94 26.96 -20.44
C SER A 1085 -48.05 27.29 -21.45
N ILE A 1086 -49.09 28.01 -21.04
CA ILE A 1086 -50.15 28.51 -21.94
C ILE A 1086 -49.57 29.52 -22.94
N LEU A 1087 -48.76 30.46 -22.47
CA LEU A 1087 -48.12 31.48 -23.31
C LEU A 1087 -47.17 30.86 -24.34
N SER A 1088 -46.47 29.79 -23.97
CA SER A 1088 -45.65 28.97 -24.86
C SER A 1088 -46.49 28.38 -26.01
N VAL A 1089 -47.67 27.81 -25.71
CA VAL A 1089 -48.57 27.30 -26.76
C VAL A 1089 -49.06 28.42 -27.67
N VAL A 1090 -49.56 29.52 -27.11
CA VAL A 1090 -50.13 30.61 -27.93
C VAL A 1090 -49.06 31.24 -28.84
N ASN A 1091 -47.83 31.43 -28.34
CA ASN A 1091 -46.71 31.88 -29.17
C ASN A 1091 -46.36 30.88 -30.29
N ASN A 1092 -46.43 29.57 -30.02
CA ASN A 1092 -46.24 28.55 -31.05
C ASN A 1092 -47.36 28.54 -32.09
N LEU A 1093 -48.61 28.78 -31.68
CA LEU A 1093 -49.74 28.90 -32.60
C LEU A 1093 -49.60 30.15 -33.50
N LEU A 1094 -49.09 31.26 -32.96
CA LEU A 1094 -48.77 32.48 -33.74
C LEU A 1094 -47.60 32.25 -34.70
N LYS A 1095 -46.50 31.65 -34.22
CA LYS A 1095 -45.30 31.37 -35.03
C LYS A 1095 -45.59 30.46 -36.23
N ASN A 1096 -46.57 29.55 -36.08
CA ASN A 1096 -46.96 28.59 -37.12
C ASN A 1096 -48.20 29.05 -37.93
N ASP A 1097 -48.61 30.32 -37.83
CA ASP A 1097 -49.78 30.91 -38.51
C ASP A 1097 -51.09 30.12 -38.29
N VAL A 1098 -51.22 29.40 -37.17
CA VAL A 1098 -52.46 28.67 -36.79
C VAL A 1098 -53.51 29.64 -36.30
N ILE A 1099 -53.08 30.69 -35.60
CA ILE A 1099 -53.90 31.84 -35.20
C ILE A 1099 -53.29 33.10 -35.80
N LYS A 1100 -54.14 34.03 -36.25
CA LYS A 1100 -53.70 35.25 -36.93
C LYS A 1100 -53.27 36.31 -35.92
N LYS A 1101 -52.19 37.00 -36.26
CA LYS A 1101 -51.68 38.19 -35.54
C LYS A 1101 -52.72 39.30 -35.48
#